data_AF-A0A4P1RNL8-F1
#
_entry.id   AF-A0A4P1RNL8-F1
#
_cell.length_a   1.000
_cell.length_b   1.000
_cell.length_c   1.000
_cell.angle_alpha   90.00
_cell.angle_beta   90.00
_cell.angle_gamma   90.00
#
_symmetry.space_group_name_H-M   'P 1'
#
loop_
_entity.id
_entity.type
_entity.pdbx_description
1 polymer ?
#
loop_
_entity_poly.entity_id
_entity_poly.type
_entity_poly.pdbx_seq_one_letter_code
_entity_poly.pdbx_strand_id
1 'polypeptide(L)'
;MASHPLPPPKVVELLKSNKINKVKLFDANPYILEALYGSNIGVTVGIPNNLLRILYSSKKAANRWVHNNVNRYISYGGSNAGIEYVAVGDEPFLKSYGEQFHPFTIGAAVNIQAALKIVNLDRKVKIVVPCSFDNFESGSNLSSEVHFRPDLNKTMIELLTFLNKHGSPFFVTISPFITLQTKNMSLDFSLFKETARPHNFSHKTYKNSFDLSYDTVVTVLSKVGFPDIDIVVAKIGWPTDGAANATSNLAEIFMKGLLTHLHSNLGTPLRPRHPPLETYIFSLFDEDQRSIDSGNFERHWGLFTFDGQAKYHVDLGHGSESLVDAQNVEYLTSRWCVVNNNKDLSNASANALEACSNADCTALSPGGSCFNSSWPSNISYAFNSYYQEHNQSPKSCDFGGLGLITTVDPSTDRCSFNDTTLGFLESLLVSKDVESATEVRSTLTQLLRSESLSVIRSIAAKTVHQKLLILDFFVRAFAILGDVQSCLALRYEALQLRELKSATASCEWLQVSSVEWLNFVADAVHSGFHSVAEKACENALSCIGSGNNDVLKPATDTSSQILNAISEITRLKNCAMASVASGSVQVQAVEYLKRKTTGQQKSDPLYKEERCLASTSFRNGIKKQNIRKLYERQSLLQINEEN
;
A
#
# COMPACT_ATOMS: atom_id res chain seq x y z
N MET A 1 -14.16 7.87 5.20
CA MET A 1 -13.75 7.82 6.63
C MET A 1 -12.90 6.57 6.81
N ALA A 2 -11.99 6.58 7.78
CA ALA A 2 -11.20 5.41 8.17
C ALA A 2 -11.71 4.82 9.50
N SER A 3 -11.61 3.51 9.70
CA SER A 3 -11.96 2.81 10.95
C SER A 3 -11.02 3.23 12.10
N HIS A 4 -9.74 3.43 11.79
CA HIS A 4 -8.69 3.86 12.70
C HIS A 4 -8.01 5.13 12.18
N PRO A 5 -8.66 6.31 12.28
CA PRO A 5 -8.11 7.53 11.71
C PRO A 5 -6.89 8.02 12.50
N LEU A 6 -5.88 8.52 11.78
CA LEU A 6 -4.78 9.25 12.40
C LEU A 6 -5.30 10.47 13.18
N PRO A 7 -4.74 10.75 14.38
CA PRO A 7 -5.07 11.96 15.13
C PRO A 7 -4.86 13.23 14.28
N PRO A 8 -5.79 14.19 14.26
CA PRO A 8 -5.68 15.39 13.41
C PRO A 8 -4.35 16.16 13.54
N PRO A 9 -3.73 16.32 14.74
CA PRO A 9 -2.42 16.96 14.84
C PRO A 9 -1.31 16.22 14.07
N LYS A 10 -1.31 14.88 14.06
CA LYS A 10 -0.35 14.08 13.28
C LYS A 10 -0.57 14.25 11.79
N VAL A 11 -1.84 14.36 11.35
CA VAL A 11 -2.16 14.66 9.95
C VAL A 11 -1.62 16.04 9.56
N VAL A 12 -1.73 17.05 10.43
CA VAL A 12 -1.15 18.38 10.17
C VAL A 12 0.38 18.34 10.08
N GLU A 13 1.05 17.54 10.92
CA GLU A 13 2.50 17.32 10.82
C GLU A 13 2.88 16.61 9.51
N LEU A 14 2.12 15.59 9.10
CA LEU A 14 2.31 14.90 7.84
C LEU A 14 2.18 15.86 6.64
N LEU A 15 1.13 16.68 6.63
CA LEU A 15 0.90 17.70 5.60
C LEU A 15 2.07 18.68 5.52
N LYS A 16 2.54 19.20 6.66
CA LYS A 16 3.68 20.12 6.72
C LYS A 16 4.98 19.46 6.26
N SER A 17 5.23 18.22 6.66
CA SER A 17 6.43 17.47 6.29
C SER A 17 6.51 17.22 4.78
N ASN A 18 5.34 17.04 4.15
CA ASN A 18 5.19 16.92 2.71
C ASN A 18 4.92 18.26 2.01
N LYS A 19 5.02 19.40 2.72
CA LYS A 19 4.81 20.77 2.22
C LYS A 19 3.45 21.00 1.53
N ILE A 20 2.45 20.20 1.88
CA ILE A 20 1.07 20.37 1.43
C ILE A 20 0.48 21.58 2.17
N ASN A 21 0.12 22.62 1.41
CA ASN A 21 -0.30 23.90 1.95
C ASN A 21 -1.81 24.17 1.81
N LYS A 22 -2.56 23.30 1.16
CA LYS A 22 -4.01 23.39 1.01
C LYS A 22 -4.68 22.04 1.20
N VAL A 23 -5.82 22.04 1.87
CA VAL A 23 -6.66 20.84 2.07
C VAL A 23 -8.12 21.16 1.81
N LYS A 24 -8.86 20.17 1.32
CA LYS A 24 -10.30 20.22 1.15
C LYS A 24 -10.95 19.17 2.03
N LEU A 25 -11.79 19.62 2.94
CA LEU A 25 -12.58 18.79 3.84
C LEU A 25 -13.97 18.57 3.24
N PHE A 26 -14.51 17.37 3.44
CA PHE A 26 -15.89 17.03 3.02
C PHE A 26 -16.96 17.60 3.96
N ASP A 27 -16.59 17.85 5.22
CA ASP A 27 -17.45 18.42 6.23
C ASP A 27 -16.70 19.44 7.09
N ALA A 28 -17.38 19.93 8.12
CA ALA A 28 -16.84 20.86 9.11
C ALA A 28 -16.55 20.17 10.44
N ASN A 29 -15.75 19.10 10.43
CA ASN A 29 -15.36 18.42 11.67
C ASN A 29 -14.58 19.37 12.60
N PRO A 30 -15.06 19.62 13.84
CA PRO A 30 -14.46 20.62 14.72
C PRO A 30 -13.04 20.25 15.18
N TYR A 31 -12.73 18.97 15.36
CA TYR A 31 -11.40 18.52 15.79
C TYR A 31 -10.35 18.71 14.69
N ILE A 32 -10.74 18.47 13.43
CA ILE A 32 -9.87 18.69 12.28
C ILE A 32 -9.66 20.19 12.04
N LEU A 33 -10.72 20.98 12.09
CA LEU A 33 -10.65 22.44 11.93
C LEU A 33 -9.80 23.08 13.04
N GLU A 34 -9.90 22.59 14.28
CA GLU A 34 -9.08 23.05 15.39
C GLU A 34 -7.60 22.72 15.22
N ALA A 35 -7.26 21.52 14.72
CA ALA A 35 -5.88 21.16 14.43
C ALA A 35 -5.29 21.97 13.24
N LEU A 36 -6.09 22.26 12.22
CA LEU A 36 -5.69 23.08 11.08
C LEU A 36 -5.59 24.57 11.43
N TYR A 37 -6.32 25.03 12.45
CA TYR A 37 -6.29 26.42 12.89
C TYR A 37 -4.87 26.83 13.33
N GLY A 38 -4.36 27.91 12.74
CA GLY A 38 -2.99 28.38 13.00
C GLY A 38 -1.88 27.53 12.35
N SER A 39 -2.22 26.50 11.57
CA SER A 39 -1.23 25.65 10.89
C SER A 39 -0.58 26.30 9.65
N ASN A 40 -1.13 27.42 9.17
CA ASN A 40 -0.86 28.05 7.88
C ASN A 40 -1.16 27.16 6.66
N ILE A 41 -2.08 26.20 6.80
CA ILE A 41 -2.64 25.42 5.68
C ILE A 41 -3.99 26.05 5.28
N GLY A 42 -4.17 26.34 4.00
CA GLY A 42 -5.44 26.84 3.43
C GLY A 42 -6.51 25.74 3.44
N VAL A 43 -7.74 26.09 3.84
CA VAL A 43 -8.81 25.09 4.03
C VAL A 43 -10.02 25.42 3.16
N THR A 44 -10.44 24.45 2.36
CA THR A 44 -11.81 24.39 1.82
C THR A 44 -12.67 23.56 2.75
N VAL A 45 -13.73 24.14 3.31
CA VAL A 45 -14.66 23.43 4.22
C VAL A 45 -15.92 23.00 3.48
N GLY A 46 -16.24 21.72 3.53
CA GLY A 46 -17.42 21.15 2.88
C GLY A 46 -18.70 21.30 3.70
N ILE A 47 -19.82 21.47 3.00
CA ILE A 47 -21.17 21.31 3.51
C ILE A 47 -21.73 20.01 2.96
N PRO A 48 -21.95 18.98 3.80
CA PRO A 48 -22.54 17.73 3.35
C PRO A 48 -23.93 17.90 2.71
N ASN A 49 -24.25 17.05 1.72
CA ASN A 49 -25.50 17.15 0.94
C ASN A 49 -26.77 17.10 1.81
N ASN A 50 -26.75 16.36 2.93
CA ASN A 50 -27.87 16.25 3.86
C ASN A 50 -28.21 17.57 4.58
N LEU A 51 -27.29 18.54 4.64
CA LEU A 51 -27.52 19.86 5.25
C LEU A 51 -28.11 20.88 4.27
N LEU A 52 -28.04 20.64 2.96
CA LEU A 52 -28.44 21.62 1.93
C LEU A 52 -29.88 22.11 2.12
N ARG A 53 -30.82 21.19 2.38
CA ARG A 53 -32.24 21.53 2.59
C ARG A 53 -32.45 22.46 3.79
N ILE A 54 -31.74 22.21 4.91
CA ILE A 54 -31.89 23.02 6.14
C ILE A 54 -31.29 24.41 5.94
N LEU A 55 -30.12 24.48 5.30
CA LEU A 55 -29.41 25.74 5.06
C LEU A 55 -30.11 26.59 3.99
N TYR A 56 -30.77 25.95 3.02
CA TYR A 56 -31.68 26.59 2.09
C TYR A 56 -32.91 27.17 2.80
N SER A 57 -33.57 26.37 3.64
CA SER A 57 -34.87 26.75 4.23
C SER A 57 -34.76 27.77 5.37
N SER A 58 -33.59 27.92 5.99
CA SER A 58 -33.41 28.78 7.16
C SER A 58 -32.14 29.61 7.12
N LYS A 59 -32.27 30.91 6.89
CA LYS A 59 -31.18 31.89 7.01
C LYS A 59 -30.55 31.88 8.41
N LYS A 60 -31.34 31.64 9.46
CA LYS A 60 -30.85 31.52 10.84
C LYS A 60 -29.93 30.30 11.00
N ALA A 61 -30.28 29.17 10.36
CA ALA A 61 -29.43 27.99 10.34
C ALA A 61 -28.13 28.25 9.57
N ALA A 62 -28.19 28.90 8.41
CA ALA A 62 -27.01 29.31 7.65
C ALA A 62 -26.07 30.24 8.45
N ASN A 63 -26.63 31.26 9.12
CA ASN A 63 -25.87 32.16 9.99
C ASN A 63 -25.17 31.40 11.12
N ARG A 64 -25.87 30.46 11.78
CA ARG A 64 -25.29 29.64 12.83
C ARG A 64 -24.19 28.73 12.32
N TRP A 65 -24.41 28.10 11.16
CA TRP A 65 -23.41 27.23 10.54
C TRP A 65 -22.13 28.00 10.22
N VAL A 66 -22.24 29.17 9.58
CA VAL A 66 -21.07 30.03 9.29
C VAL A 66 -20.39 30.49 10.56
N HIS A 67 -21.14 30.90 11.58
CA HIS A 67 -20.55 31.34 12.84
C HIS A 67 -19.73 30.23 13.51
N ASN A 68 -20.30 29.02 13.59
CA ASN A 68 -19.69 27.89 14.29
C ASN A 68 -18.51 27.28 13.54
N ASN A 69 -18.61 27.18 12.21
CA ASN A 69 -17.72 26.37 11.39
C ASN A 69 -16.73 27.19 10.55
N VAL A 70 -17.00 28.48 10.33
CA VAL A 70 -16.12 29.36 9.56
C VAL A 70 -15.56 30.45 10.45
N ASN A 71 -16.41 31.30 11.01
CA ASN A 71 -15.98 32.51 11.73
C ASN A 71 -15.05 32.19 12.92
N ARG A 72 -15.30 31.09 13.63
CA ARG A 72 -14.48 30.63 14.76
C ARG A 72 -13.04 30.27 14.35
N TYR A 73 -12.81 29.89 13.10
CA TYR A 73 -11.54 29.35 12.61
C TYR A 73 -10.83 30.29 11.61
N ILE A 74 -11.19 31.57 11.60
CA ILE A 74 -10.48 32.60 10.83
C ILE A 74 -9.42 33.28 11.70
N SER A 75 -8.18 33.29 11.23
CA SER A 75 -7.10 34.10 11.81
C SER A 75 -7.28 35.58 11.42
N TYR A 76 -7.33 36.46 12.41
CA TYR A 76 -7.48 37.93 12.23
C TYR A 76 -6.16 38.70 12.14
N GLY A 77 -5.01 38.02 12.26
CA GLY A 77 -3.68 38.67 12.27
C GLY A 77 -2.75 38.15 11.19
N GLY A 78 -2.75 38.78 10.01
CA GLY A 78 -1.65 38.85 9.03
C GLY A 78 -1.04 37.57 8.42
N SER A 79 -1.21 36.39 9.02
CA SER A 79 -0.73 35.11 8.48
C SER A 79 -1.74 34.54 7.50
N ASN A 80 -1.24 34.15 6.33
CA ASN A 80 -2.02 33.99 5.11
C ASN A 80 -2.58 32.57 4.92
N ALA A 81 -3.06 31.91 5.98
CA ALA A 81 -3.80 30.65 5.81
C ALA A 81 -4.79 30.34 6.94
N GLY A 82 -6.00 29.96 6.51
CA GLY A 82 -7.21 29.67 7.25
C GLY A 82 -8.26 29.18 6.24
N ILE A 83 -9.56 29.33 6.53
CA ILE A 83 -10.60 28.92 5.58
C ILE A 83 -10.62 29.89 4.38
N GLU A 84 -10.51 29.35 3.17
CA GLU A 84 -10.48 30.08 1.89
C GLU A 84 -11.78 29.88 1.10
N TYR A 85 -12.32 28.66 1.15
CA TYR A 85 -13.54 28.30 0.42
C TYR A 85 -14.52 27.57 1.33
N VAL A 86 -15.81 27.76 1.05
CA VAL A 86 -16.89 26.88 1.54
C VAL A 86 -17.49 26.17 0.34
N ALA A 87 -17.32 24.85 0.30
CA ALA A 87 -17.87 23.99 -0.74
C ALA A 87 -19.29 23.55 -0.36
N VAL A 88 -20.29 24.09 -1.06
CA VAL A 88 -21.71 23.83 -0.78
C VAL A 88 -22.16 22.56 -1.50
N GLY A 89 -22.23 21.46 -0.75
CA GLY A 89 -22.50 20.13 -1.27
C GLY A 89 -21.21 19.36 -1.60
N ASP A 90 -21.31 18.03 -1.55
CA ASP A 90 -20.32 17.12 -2.14
C ASP A 90 -20.89 16.59 -3.44
N GLU A 91 -20.53 17.26 -4.53
CA GLU A 91 -20.99 16.95 -5.89
C GLU A 91 -22.52 16.75 -5.98
N PRO A 92 -23.32 17.75 -5.53
CA PRO A 92 -24.77 17.59 -5.34
C PRO A 92 -25.56 17.35 -6.64
N PHE A 93 -24.92 17.44 -7.80
CA PHE A 93 -25.50 17.24 -9.13
C PHE A 93 -25.12 15.89 -9.77
N LEU A 94 -24.43 15.01 -9.02
CA LEU A 94 -24.09 13.66 -9.47
C LEU A 94 -25.31 12.94 -10.04
N LYS A 95 -25.12 12.25 -11.17
CA LYS A 95 -26.20 11.55 -11.86
C LYS A 95 -26.91 10.52 -10.98
N SER A 96 -26.18 9.88 -10.07
CA SER A 96 -26.69 8.88 -9.13
C SER A 96 -27.67 9.45 -8.10
N TYR A 97 -27.60 10.75 -7.79
CA TYR A 97 -28.53 11.42 -6.89
C TYR A 97 -29.82 11.88 -7.59
N GLY A 98 -29.87 11.83 -8.91
CA GLY A 98 -30.97 12.42 -9.68
C GLY A 98 -31.18 13.88 -9.28
N GLU A 99 -32.45 14.29 -9.14
CA GLU A 99 -32.79 15.68 -8.80
C GLU A 99 -32.82 15.98 -7.30
N GLN A 100 -32.42 15.03 -6.43
CA GLN A 100 -32.64 15.10 -4.98
C GLN A 100 -32.15 16.39 -4.33
N PHE A 101 -30.98 16.90 -4.74
CA PHE A 101 -30.36 18.08 -4.15
C PHE A 101 -30.52 19.35 -5.00
N HIS A 102 -30.95 19.23 -6.26
CA HIS A 102 -31.05 20.36 -7.21
C HIS A 102 -31.82 21.57 -6.64
N PRO A 103 -33.00 21.40 -6.01
CA PRO A 103 -33.81 22.54 -5.56
C PRO A 103 -33.19 23.34 -4.40
N PHE A 104 -32.19 22.78 -3.71
CA PHE A 104 -31.68 23.34 -2.46
C PHE A 104 -30.29 23.97 -2.62
N THR A 105 -29.46 23.43 -3.51
CA THR A 105 -28.03 23.77 -3.59
C THR A 105 -27.77 25.26 -3.78
N ILE A 106 -28.36 25.89 -4.80
CA ILE A 106 -28.09 27.30 -5.12
C ILE A 106 -28.61 28.22 -4.02
N GLY A 107 -29.82 27.99 -3.52
CA GLY A 107 -30.38 28.80 -2.45
C GLY A 107 -29.64 28.61 -1.11
N ALA A 108 -29.10 27.42 -0.83
CA ALA A 108 -28.21 27.21 0.30
C ALA A 108 -26.91 28.02 0.13
N ALA A 109 -26.30 28.01 -1.06
CA ALA A 109 -25.11 28.81 -1.37
C ALA A 109 -25.37 30.32 -1.19
N VAL A 110 -26.52 30.81 -1.65
CA VAL A 110 -26.96 32.20 -1.45
C VAL A 110 -27.10 32.54 0.04
N ASN A 111 -27.71 31.67 0.84
CA ASN A 111 -27.86 31.90 2.28
C ASN A 111 -26.52 31.89 3.02
N ILE A 112 -25.60 30.98 2.67
CA ILE A 112 -24.25 30.95 3.25
C ILE A 112 -23.45 32.18 2.84
N GLN A 113 -23.54 32.63 1.59
CA GLN A 113 -22.91 33.87 1.12
C GLN A 113 -23.43 35.09 1.88
N ALA A 114 -24.73 35.17 2.15
CA ALA A 114 -25.32 36.22 2.97
C ALA A 114 -24.84 36.14 4.43
N ALA A 115 -24.72 34.95 4.99
CA ALA A 115 -24.19 34.73 6.33
C ALA A 115 -22.72 35.16 6.46
N LEU A 116 -21.87 34.85 5.47
CA LEU A 116 -20.48 35.33 5.43
C LEU A 116 -20.41 36.86 5.40
N LYS A 117 -21.31 37.51 4.68
CA LYS A 117 -21.39 38.98 4.62
C LYS A 117 -21.74 39.60 5.98
N ILE A 118 -22.62 38.97 6.76
CA ILE A 118 -22.99 39.44 8.12
C ILE A 118 -21.76 39.48 9.05
N VAL A 119 -20.84 38.52 8.89
CA VAL A 119 -19.59 38.45 9.67
C VAL A 119 -18.39 39.08 8.97
N ASN A 120 -18.60 39.82 7.87
CA ASN A 120 -17.56 40.50 7.06
C ASN A 120 -16.47 39.56 6.51
N LEU A 121 -16.82 38.32 6.19
CA LEU A 121 -15.91 37.32 5.60
C LEU A 121 -16.13 37.10 4.11
N ASP A 122 -17.12 37.75 3.48
CA ASP A 122 -17.51 37.56 2.07
C ASP A 122 -16.42 37.93 1.05
N ARG A 123 -15.42 38.72 1.45
CA ARG A 123 -14.25 39.03 0.63
C ARG A 123 -13.10 38.04 0.80
N LYS A 124 -13.00 37.40 1.97
CA LYS A 124 -11.91 36.49 2.35
C LYS A 124 -12.24 35.03 2.03
N VAL A 125 -13.51 34.64 2.20
CA VAL A 125 -14.00 33.27 2.01
C VAL A 125 -14.94 33.25 0.81
N LYS A 126 -14.65 32.39 -0.16
CA LYS A 126 -15.46 32.25 -1.38
C LYS A 126 -16.38 31.04 -1.31
N ILE A 127 -17.60 31.19 -1.84
CA ILE A 127 -18.55 30.08 -1.95
C ILE A 127 -18.36 29.38 -3.28
N VAL A 128 -18.22 28.06 -3.24
CA VAL A 128 -18.08 27.21 -4.42
C VAL A 128 -19.05 26.04 -4.33
N VAL A 129 -19.36 25.43 -5.47
CA VAL A 129 -20.16 24.21 -5.54
C VAL A 129 -19.37 23.20 -6.36
N PRO A 130 -18.89 22.09 -5.76
CA PRO A 130 -18.19 21.06 -6.51
C PRO A 130 -19.11 20.40 -7.54
N CYS A 131 -18.66 20.32 -8.79
CA CYS A 131 -19.39 19.71 -9.89
C CYS A 131 -18.59 18.53 -10.46
N SER A 132 -19.16 17.33 -10.48
CA SER A 132 -18.53 16.18 -11.12
C SER A 132 -18.47 16.32 -12.65
N PHE A 133 -17.51 15.62 -13.28
CA PHE A 133 -17.37 15.58 -14.73
C PHE A 133 -18.57 14.91 -15.44
N ASP A 134 -19.38 14.12 -14.72
CA ASP A 134 -20.62 13.52 -15.25
C ASP A 134 -21.75 14.54 -15.49
N ASN A 135 -21.54 15.80 -15.12
CA ASN A 135 -22.44 16.91 -15.44
C ASN A 135 -22.31 17.38 -16.90
N PHE A 136 -21.30 16.90 -17.62
CA PHE A 136 -21.02 17.27 -19.01
C PHE A 136 -21.31 16.10 -19.94
N GLU A 137 -22.06 16.35 -21.01
CA GLU A 137 -22.45 15.37 -22.02
C GLU A 137 -21.99 15.81 -23.41
N SER A 138 -21.73 14.80 -24.25
CA SER A 138 -21.48 14.98 -25.68
C SER A 138 -22.78 14.80 -26.45
N GLY A 139 -23.04 15.70 -27.41
CA GLY A 139 -24.22 15.66 -28.28
C GLY A 139 -24.22 14.43 -29.19
N SER A 140 -25.41 14.07 -29.68
CA SER A 140 -25.62 12.87 -30.50
C SER A 140 -25.07 12.98 -31.93
N ASN A 141 -24.84 14.20 -32.44
CA ASN A 141 -24.40 14.45 -33.80
C ASN A 141 -23.05 15.22 -33.80
N LEU A 142 -21.95 14.48 -34.01
CA LEU A 142 -20.53 14.92 -34.08
C LEU A 142 -19.77 15.07 -32.73
N SER A 143 -18.54 14.55 -32.71
CA SER A 143 -17.58 14.55 -31.58
C SER A 143 -17.16 15.93 -31.02
N SER A 144 -17.76 17.04 -31.47
CA SER A 144 -17.39 18.41 -31.08
C SER A 144 -18.48 19.15 -30.30
N GLU A 145 -19.69 18.59 -30.17
CA GLU A 145 -20.74 19.21 -29.37
C GLU A 145 -20.69 18.69 -27.93
N VAL A 146 -20.31 19.55 -26.99
CA VAL A 146 -20.43 19.31 -25.54
C VAL A 146 -21.31 20.37 -24.90
N HIS A 147 -22.08 19.96 -23.90
CA HIS A 147 -22.99 20.80 -23.11
C HIS A 147 -23.15 20.26 -21.68
N PHE A 148 -23.73 21.06 -20.77
CA PHE A 148 -24.23 20.53 -19.50
C PHE A 148 -25.36 19.53 -19.75
N ARG A 149 -25.52 18.53 -18.89
CA ARG A 149 -26.69 17.64 -19.00
C ARG A 149 -27.99 18.44 -19.08
N PRO A 150 -28.97 18.02 -19.89
CA PRO A 150 -30.21 18.78 -20.07
C PRO A 150 -30.97 19.08 -18.77
N ASP A 151 -30.96 18.16 -17.81
CA ASP A 151 -31.57 18.32 -16.47
C ASP A 151 -30.89 19.42 -15.63
N LEU A 152 -29.62 19.72 -15.91
CA LEU A 152 -28.81 20.66 -15.14
C LEU A 152 -28.64 22.02 -15.81
N ASN A 153 -28.89 22.15 -17.11
CA ASN A 153 -28.49 23.33 -17.89
C ASN A 153 -28.95 24.66 -17.25
N LYS A 154 -30.23 24.76 -16.86
CA LYS A 154 -30.76 25.95 -16.19
C LYS A 154 -30.10 26.20 -14.84
N THR A 155 -29.96 25.16 -14.02
CA THR A 155 -29.35 25.21 -12.68
C THR A 155 -27.87 25.62 -12.75
N MET A 156 -27.14 25.12 -13.76
CA MET A 156 -25.72 25.44 -13.96
C MET A 156 -25.53 26.89 -14.42
N ILE A 157 -26.40 27.41 -15.29
CA ILE A 157 -26.38 28.84 -15.66
C ILE A 157 -26.64 29.72 -14.43
N GLU A 158 -27.60 29.33 -13.57
CA GLU A 158 -27.87 30.05 -12.32
C GLU A 158 -26.66 30.01 -11.37
N LEU A 159 -26.04 28.83 -11.22
CA LEU A 159 -24.81 28.65 -10.44
C LEU A 159 -23.68 29.53 -10.97
N LEU A 160 -23.40 29.49 -12.27
CA LEU A 160 -22.30 30.26 -12.87
C LEU A 160 -22.54 31.76 -12.74
N THR A 161 -23.79 32.20 -12.88
CA THR A 161 -24.17 33.60 -12.63
C THR A 161 -23.86 33.99 -11.18
N PHE A 162 -24.21 33.13 -10.23
CA PHE A 162 -23.89 33.33 -8.81
C PHE A 162 -22.38 33.36 -8.55
N LEU A 163 -21.63 32.39 -9.05
CA LEU A 163 -20.17 32.30 -8.86
C LEU A 163 -19.46 33.52 -9.45
N ASN A 164 -19.78 33.88 -10.69
CA ASN A 164 -19.20 35.03 -11.39
C ASN A 164 -19.49 36.35 -10.65
N LYS A 165 -20.72 36.53 -10.14
CA LYS A 165 -21.10 37.71 -9.35
C LYS A 165 -20.27 37.87 -8.08
N HIS A 166 -19.83 36.76 -7.47
CA HIS A 166 -19.08 36.76 -6.22
C HIS A 166 -17.56 36.57 -6.39
N GLY A 167 -17.09 36.46 -7.64
CA GLY A 167 -15.70 36.19 -7.97
C GLY A 167 -15.22 34.86 -7.40
N SER A 168 -16.08 33.85 -7.45
CA SER A 168 -15.77 32.48 -7.04
C SER A 168 -15.39 31.63 -8.25
N PRO A 169 -14.39 30.74 -8.15
CA PRO A 169 -14.03 29.82 -9.22
C PRO A 169 -15.07 28.70 -9.37
N PHE A 170 -15.06 28.06 -10.54
CA PHE A 170 -15.80 26.83 -10.80
C PHE A 170 -15.01 25.62 -10.31
N PHE A 171 -15.54 24.90 -9.32
CA PHE A 171 -14.92 23.68 -8.78
C PHE A 171 -15.41 22.47 -9.59
N VAL A 172 -14.48 21.78 -10.25
CA VAL A 172 -14.78 20.59 -11.05
C VAL A 172 -13.97 19.38 -10.59
N THR A 173 -14.61 18.22 -10.46
CA THR A 173 -13.90 16.95 -10.28
C THR A 173 -13.59 16.37 -11.66
N ILE A 174 -12.34 15.99 -11.89
CA ILE A 174 -11.90 15.33 -13.13
C ILE A 174 -11.38 13.96 -12.76
N SER A 175 -11.97 12.91 -13.35
CA SER A 175 -11.59 11.53 -13.07
C SER A 175 -11.24 10.76 -14.35
N PRO A 176 -9.94 10.77 -14.74
CA PRO A 176 -9.43 9.96 -15.84
C PRO A 176 -9.69 8.47 -15.64
N PHE A 177 -9.53 7.97 -14.42
CA PHE A 177 -9.78 6.56 -14.08
C PHE A 177 -11.24 6.15 -14.38
N ILE A 178 -12.22 6.93 -13.93
CA ILE A 178 -13.64 6.62 -14.21
C ILE A 178 -13.94 6.73 -15.72
N THR A 179 -13.33 7.69 -16.41
CA THR A 179 -13.47 7.84 -17.87
C THR A 179 -12.89 6.65 -18.63
N LEU A 180 -11.74 6.11 -18.18
CA LEU A 180 -11.15 4.87 -18.70
C LEU A 180 -12.13 3.71 -18.58
N GLN A 181 -12.76 3.52 -17.42
CA GLN A 181 -13.69 2.41 -17.17
C GLN A 181 -15.00 2.54 -17.98
N THR A 182 -15.53 3.76 -18.12
CA THR A 182 -16.88 3.98 -18.68
C THR A 182 -16.90 4.30 -20.17
N LYS A 183 -15.86 4.96 -20.70
CA LYS A 183 -15.79 5.43 -22.10
C LYS A 183 -14.73 4.70 -22.94
N ASN A 184 -14.16 3.62 -22.41
CA ASN A 184 -13.14 2.78 -23.07
C ASN A 184 -11.96 3.61 -23.64
N MET A 185 -11.51 4.61 -22.87
CA MET A 185 -10.36 5.43 -23.22
C MET A 185 -9.08 4.58 -23.18
N SER A 186 -8.04 4.93 -23.94
CA SER A 186 -6.75 4.22 -23.81
C SER A 186 -6.13 4.43 -22.42
N LEU A 187 -5.59 3.36 -21.84
CA LEU A 187 -4.83 3.43 -20.59
C LEU A 187 -3.62 4.37 -20.74
N ASP A 188 -2.87 4.26 -21.84
CA ASP A 188 -1.70 5.10 -22.11
C ASP A 188 -2.07 6.60 -22.18
N PHE A 189 -3.23 6.91 -22.77
CA PHE A 189 -3.75 8.29 -22.85
C PHE A 189 -4.18 8.83 -21.48
N SER A 190 -4.64 7.94 -20.60
CA SER A 190 -5.03 8.32 -19.23
C SER A 190 -3.83 8.50 -18.30
N LEU A 191 -2.68 7.90 -18.64
CA LEU A 191 -1.45 7.89 -17.84
C LEU A 191 -0.36 8.84 -18.36
N PHE A 192 -0.70 9.80 -19.22
CA PHE A 192 0.24 10.77 -19.79
C PHE A 192 1.44 10.14 -20.55
N LYS A 193 1.30 8.90 -21.05
CA LYS A 193 2.41 8.25 -21.76
C LYS A 193 2.63 8.85 -23.15
N GLU A 194 3.89 8.96 -23.56
CA GLU A 194 4.25 9.45 -24.89
C GLU A 194 3.75 8.56 -26.04
N THR A 195 3.53 7.27 -25.77
CA THR A 195 2.96 6.29 -26.71
C THR A 195 1.46 6.46 -26.93
N ALA A 196 0.80 7.34 -26.16
CA ALA A 196 -0.63 7.56 -26.26
C ALA A 196 -1.02 8.08 -27.64
N ARG A 197 -2.08 7.48 -28.22
CA ARG A 197 -2.68 7.99 -29.45
C ARG A 197 -3.37 9.32 -29.16
N PRO A 198 -3.06 10.41 -29.88
CA PRO A 198 -3.71 11.68 -29.64
C PRO A 198 -5.21 11.65 -30.00
N HIS A 199 -6.00 12.41 -29.25
CA HIS A 199 -7.43 12.59 -29.49
C HIS A 199 -7.71 14.00 -30.04
N ASN A 200 -8.55 14.10 -31.07
CA ASN A 200 -8.96 15.39 -31.63
C ASN A 200 -10.30 15.81 -31.05
N PHE A 201 -10.36 17.02 -30.49
CA PHE A 201 -11.59 17.62 -29.98
C PHE A 201 -11.57 19.14 -30.22
N SER A 202 -12.67 19.69 -30.77
CA SER A 202 -12.79 21.12 -31.09
C SER A 202 -11.59 21.70 -31.85
N HIS A 203 -11.13 21.01 -32.91
CA HIS A 203 -9.96 21.38 -33.73
C HIS A 203 -8.61 21.45 -32.98
N LYS A 204 -8.56 20.93 -31.75
CA LYS A 204 -7.34 20.75 -30.97
C LYS A 204 -7.00 19.27 -30.83
N THR A 205 -5.71 19.01 -30.67
CA THR A 205 -5.18 17.67 -30.46
C THR A 205 -4.68 17.55 -29.03
N TYR A 206 -5.18 16.55 -28.33
CA TYR A 206 -4.89 16.26 -26.93
C TYR A 206 -4.01 15.03 -26.85
N LYS A 207 -3.02 15.08 -25.96
CA LYS A 207 -2.08 13.96 -25.72
C LYS A 207 -2.39 13.18 -24.45
N ASN A 208 -3.24 13.73 -23.59
CA ASN A 208 -3.66 13.09 -22.34
C ASN A 208 -5.14 13.39 -22.06
N SER A 209 -5.75 12.58 -21.20
CA SER A 209 -7.17 12.69 -20.85
C SER A 209 -7.49 13.86 -19.91
N PHE A 210 -6.52 14.34 -19.14
CA PHE A 210 -6.69 15.50 -18.27
C PHE A 210 -6.98 16.75 -19.08
N ASP A 211 -6.13 17.08 -20.07
CA ASP A 211 -6.31 18.25 -20.93
C ASP A 211 -7.64 18.17 -21.70
N LEU A 212 -7.97 16.98 -22.22
CA LEU A 212 -9.22 16.77 -22.94
C LEU A 212 -10.44 17.03 -22.05
N SER A 213 -10.40 16.54 -20.81
CA SER A 213 -11.49 16.73 -19.84
C SER A 213 -11.59 18.18 -19.39
N TYR A 214 -10.46 18.81 -19.07
CA TYR A 214 -10.42 20.21 -18.67
C TYR A 214 -10.94 21.13 -19.79
N ASP A 215 -10.50 20.93 -21.04
CA ASP A 215 -10.94 21.73 -22.17
C ASP A 215 -12.38 21.45 -22.60
N THR A 216 -12.92 20.26 -22.27
CA THR A 216 -14.36 20.01 -22.35
C THR A 216 -15.12 20.96 -21.41
N VAL A 217 -14.67 21.10 -20.16
CA VAL A 217 -15.26 22.04 -19.19
C VAL A 217 -15.14 23.48 -19.70
N VAL A 218 -13.95 23.89 -20.15
CA VAL A 218 -13.73 25.24 -20.72
C VAL A 218 -14.67 25.53 -21.89
N THR A 219 -14.85 24.56 -22.79
CA THR A 219 -15.75 24.69 -23.94
C THR A 219 -17.19 24.89 -23.50
N VAL A 220 -17.68 24.10 -22.54
CA VAL A 220 -19.06 24.23 -22.04
C VAL A 220 -19.27 25.56 -21.33
N LEU A 221 -18.36 25.95 -20.44
CA LEU A 221 -18.43 27.23 -19.73
C LEU A 221 -18.43 28.42 -20.69
N SER A 222 -17.61 28.37 -21.73
CA SER A 222 -17.57 29.40 -22.77
C SER A 222 -18.88 29.49 -23.56
N LYS A 223 -19.47 28.34 -23.93
CA LYS A 223 -20.75 28.27 -24.65
C LYS A 223 -21.91 28.87 -23.86
N VAL A 224 -21.92 28.71 -22.53
CA VAL A 224 -22.97 29.28 -21.67
C VAL A 224 -22.67 30.71 -21.21
N GLY A 225 -21.62 31.35 -21.73
CA GLY A 225 -21.33 32.77 -21.52
C GLY A 225 -20.37 33.10 -20.37
N PHE A 226 -19.62 32.12 -19.87
CA PHE A 226 -18.63 32.31 -18.79
C PHE A 226 -17.21 31.87 -19.21
N PRO A 227 -16.63 32.41 -20.30
CA PRO A 227 -15.35 31.97 -20.83
C PRO A 227 -14.16 32.25 -19.90
N ASP A 228 -14.26 33.31 -19.07
CA ASP A 228 -13.17 33.82 -18.23
C ASP A 228 -13.24 33.33 -16.78
N ILE A 229 -14.21 32.47 -16.42
CA ILE A 229 -14.31 31.98 -15.05
C ILE A 229 -13.10 31.08 -14.72
N ASP A 230 -12.49 31.32 -13.57
CA ASP A 230 -11.41 30.49 -13.04
C ASP A 230 -11.92 29.08 -12.74
N ILE A 231 -11.07 28.08 -12.97
CA ILE A 231 -11.40 26.67 -12.73
C ILE A 231 -10.44 26.12 -11.70
N VAL A 232 -10.99 25.44 -10.69
CA VAL A 232 -10.26 24.65 -9.71
C VAL A 232 -10.59 23.18 -9.93
N VAL A 233 -9.57 22.35 -10.07
CA VAL A 233 -9.73 20.90 -10.12
C VAL A 233 -9.88 20.40 -8.69
N ALA A 234 -11.12 20.17 -8.28
CA ALA A 234 -11.50 19.98 -6.88
C ALA A 234 -11.28 18.55 -6.36
N LYS A 235 -11.10 17.58 -7.26
CA LYS A 235 -10.70 16.19 -6.99
C LYS A 235 -10.07 15.62 -8.28
N ILE A 236 -8.89 15.01 -8.17
CA ILE A 236 -8.26 14.21 -9.22
C ILE A 236 -7.26 13.22 -8.60
N GLY A 237 -7.18 11.99 -9.12
CA GLY A 237 -6.25 10.98 -8.62
C GLY A 237 -6.36 9.68 -9.40
N TRP A 238 -5.76 8.62 -8.85
CA TRP A 238 -5.84 7.28 -9.39
C TRP A 238 -5.85 6.25 -8.25
N PRO A 239 -6.82 5.32 -8.20
CA PRO A 239 -6.89 4.34 -7.13
C PRO A 239 -5.77 3.29 -7.26
N THR A 240 -5.33 2.74 -6.14
CA THR A 240 -4.23 1.78 -6.09
C THR A 240 -4.67 0.32 -5.96
N ASP A 241 -5.96 0.07 -5.76
CA ASP A 241 -6.51 -1.27 -5.57
C ASP A 241 -8.03 -1.27 -5.83
N GLY A 242 -8.67 -2.43 -5.72
CA GLY A 242 -10.13 -2.60 -5.75
C GLY A 242 -10.75 -2.59 -7.14
N ALA A 243 -9.97 -2.50 -8.21
CA ALA A 243 -10.45 -2.60 -9.59
C ALA A 243 -9.33 -2.90 -10.60
N ALA A 244 -9.71 -3.36 -11.80
CA ALA A 244 -8.76 -3.50 -12.90
C ALA A 244 -8.11 -2.15 -13.25
N ASN A 245 -6.79 -2.16 -13.46
CA ASN A 245 -5.94 -0.98 -13.67
C ASN A 245 -5.82 -0.03 -12.45
N ALA A 246 -6.32 -0.42 -11.27
CA ALA A 246 -6.05 0.26 -10.01
C ALA A 246 -4.89 -0.47 -9.31
N THR A 247 -3.66 0.03 -9.47
CA THR A 247 -2.47 -0.51 -8.81
C THR A 247 -1.58 0.65 -8.37
N SER A 248 -0.80 0.48 -7.29
CA SER A 248 0.13 1.52 -6.82
C SER A 248 1.09 1.99 -7.92
N ASN A 249 1.58 1.07 -8.77
CA ASN A 249 2.45 1.42 -9.90
C ASN A 249 1.74 2.29 -10.96
N LEU A 250 0.48 2.00 -11.31
CA LEU A 250 -0.26 2.83 -12.27
C LEU A 250 -0.65 4.18 -11.67
N ALA A 251 -0.98 4.22 -10.38
CA ALA A 251 -1.21 5.46 -9.66
C ALA A 251 0.05 6.33 -9.63
N GLU A 252 1.22 5.74 -9.38
CA GLU A 252 2.50 6.45 -9.43
C GLU A 252 2.75 7.11 -10.80
N ILE A 253 2.58 6.33 -11.88
CA ILE A 253 2.75 6.84 -13.26
C ILE A 253 1.78 7.99 -13.52
N PHE A 254 0.50 7.82 -13.15
CA PHE A 254 -0.50 8.86 -13.31
C PHE A 254 -0.12 10.14 -12.55
N MET A 255 0.24 10.01 -11.27
CA MET A 255 0.57 11.14 -10.41
C MET A 255 1.84 11.86 -10.88
N LYS A 256 2.88 11.14 -11.29
CA LYS A 256 4.09 11.72 -11.90
C LYS A 256 3.76 12.48 -13.18
N GLY A 257 2.93 11.90 -14.06
CA GLY A 257 2.48 12.54 -15.29
C GLY A 257 1.67 13.83 -15.05
N LEU A 258 0.70 13.77 -14.13
CA LEU A 258 -0.13 14.90 -13.75
C LEU A 258 0.71 16.04 -13.15
N LEU A 259 1.57 15.75 -12.19
CA LEU A 259 2.38 16.77 -11.51
C LEU A 259 3.43 17.38 -12.45
N THR A 260 4.07 16.57 -13.30
CA THR A 260 4.96 17.08 -14.35
C THR A 260 4.21 18.03 -15.28
N HIS A 261 2.99 17.66 -15.70
CA HIS A 261 2.16 18.52 -16.54
C HIS A 261 1.81 19.84 -15.84
N LEU A 262 1.35 19.79 -14.58
CA LEU A 262 0.98 20.99 -13.81
C LEU A 262 2.20 21.90 -13.57
N HIS A 263 3.36 21.35 -13.19
CA HIS A 263 4.60 22.12 -12.98
C HIS A 263 5.16 22.75 -14.25
N SER A 264 4.86 22.19 -15.43
CA SER A 264 5.28 22.79 -16.70
C SER A 264 4.66 24.16 -16.96
N ASN A 265 3.55 24.49 -16.29
CA ASN A 265 2.76 25.71 -16.48
C ASN A 265 2.34 25.97 -17.94
N LEU A 266 2.32 24.92 -18.78
CA LEU A 266 1.92 25.03 -20.18
C LEU A 266 0.41 25.26 -20.33
N GLY A 267 -0.38 24.94 -19.30
CA GLY A 267 -1.83 24.92 -19.37
C GLY A 267 -2.34 23.88 -20.38
N THR A 268 -3.53 24.11 -20.91
CA THR A 268 -4.20 23.20 -21.85
C THR A 268 -4.26 23.79 -23.27
N PRO A 269 -4.57 22.99 -24.31
CA PRO A 269 -4.70 23.50 -25.69
C PRO A 269 -5.67 24.67 -25.91
N LEU A 270 -6.75 24.79 -25.12
CA LEU A 270 -7.67 25.94 -25.14
C LEU A 270 -7.32 27.05 -24.14
N ARG A 271 -6.59 26.75 -23.06
CA ARG A 271 -6.07 27.74 -22.09
C ARG A 271 -4.54 27.66 -21.99
N PRO A 272 -3.81 27.99 -23.07
CA PRO A 272 -2.35 27.88 -23.07
C PRO A 272 -1.74 28.89 -22.11
N ARG A 273 -0.77 28.46 -21.30
CA ARG A 273 -0.10 29.24 -20.23
C ARG A 273 -1.03 29.73 -19.12
N HIS A 274 -2.22 29.12 -19.02
CA HIS A 274 -3.22 29.39 -18.00
C HIS A 274 -3.67 28.05 -17.38
N PRO A 275 -2.82 27.41 -16.55
CA PRO A 275 -3.18 26.18 -15.84
C PRO A 275 -4.37 26.40 -14.89
N PRO A 276 -4.98 25.33 -14.35
CA PRO A 276 -6.00 25.45 -13.31
C PRO A 276 -5.49 26.30 -12.13
N LEU A 277 -6.38 27.07 -11.51
CA LEU A 277 -6.04 27.95 -10.38
C LEU A 277 -5.49 27.15 -9.20
N GLU A 278 -6.14 26.03 -8.89
CA GLU A 278 -5.74 25.07 -7.86
C GLU A 278 -6.13 23.66 -8.31
N THR A 279 -5.38 22.65 -7.85
CA THR A 279 -5.67 21.24 -8.07
C THR A 279 -5.57 20.48 -6.76
N TYR A 280 -6.66 19.81 -6.37
CA TYR A 280 -6.75 18.98 -5.18
C TYR A 280 -6.59 17.51 -5.55
N ILE A 281 -5.50 16.91 -5.08
CA ILE A 281 -5.24 15.48 -5.24
C ILE A 281 -6.22 14.71 -4.36
N PHE A 282 -6.84 13.70 -4.95
CA PHE A 282 -7.81 12.85 -4.30
C PHE A 282 -7.25 11.44 -4.15
N SER A 283 -6.93 10.96 -2.95
CA SER A 283 -7.10 11.59 -1.62
C SER A 283 -5.82 11.47 -0.78
N LEU A 284 -5.81 12.07 0.43
CA LEU A 284 -4.64 11.97 1.31
C LEU A 284 -4.45 10.53 1.81
N PHE A 285 -5.51 9.89 2.30
CA PHE A 285 -5.46 8.55 2.90
C PHE A 285 -6.40 7.59 2.16
N ASP A 286 -6.13 6.30 2.30
CA ASP A 286 -7.14 5.27 2.07
C ASP A 286 -8.22 5.33 3.15
N GLU A 287 -9.44 4.93 2.78
CA GLU A 287 -10.64 5.12 3.60
C GLU A 287 -11.48 3.84 3.61
N ASP A 288 -11.09 2.88 4.44
CA ASP A 288 -11.72 1.55 4.61
C ASP A 288 -13.22 1.57 4.95
N GLN A 289 -13.75 2.67 5.51
CA GLN A 289 -15.16 2.86 5.84
C GLN A 289 -15.91 3.70 4.81
N ARG A 290 -15.29 4.01 3.67
CA ARG A 290 -15.95 4.72 2.58
C ARG A 290 -16.97 3.82 1.88
N SER A 291 -18.06 4.44 1.42
CA SER A 291 -19.05 3.77 0.59
C SER A 291 -18.42 3.27 -0.71
N ILE A 292 -18.75 2.03 -1.06
CA ILE A 292 -18.31 1.34 -2.28
C ILE A 292 -19.40 1.32 -3.36
N ASP A 293 -20.45 2.14 -3.22
CA ASP A 293 -21.59 2.18 -4.17
C ASP A 293 -21.14 2.44 -5.62
N SER A 294 -20.06 3.20 -5.81
CA SER A 294 -19.48 3.48 -7.13
C SER A 294 -18.44 2.45 -7.58
N GLY A 295 -18.00 1.57 -6.67
CA GLY A 295 -17.04 0.51 -6.91
C GLY A 295 -16.10 0.28 -5.73
N ASN A 296 -15.49 -0.90 -5.68
CA ASN A 296 -14.58 -1.31 -4.61
C ASN A 296 -13.30 -0.47 -4.53
N PHE A 297 -12.90 0.17 -5.64
CA PHE A 297 -11.76 1.08 -5.70
C PHE A 297 -11.94 2.37 -4.87
N GLU A 298 -13.17 2.70 -4.45
CA GLU A 298 -13.47 3.92 -3.67
C GLU A 298 -12.67 4.04 -2.36
N ARG A 299 -12.21 2.92 -1.80
CA ARG A 299 -11.43 2.90 -0.55
C ARG A 299 -9.93 3.12 -0.75
N HIS A 300 -9.45 3.16 -2.00
CA HIS A 300 -8.02 3.02 -2.35
C HIS A 300 -7.41 4.22 -3.07
N TRP A 301 -7.93 5.43 -2.84
CA TRP A 301 -7.49 6.65 -3.51
C TRP A 301 -6.31 7.37 -2.81
N GLY A 302 -5.91 6.90 -1.62
CA GLY A 302 -4.89 7.55 -0.81
C GLY A 302 -3.54 7.62 -1.51
N LEU A 303 -2.88 8.78 -1.37
CA LEU A 303 -1.42 8.90 -1.49
C LEU A 303 -0.71 8.05 -0.42
N PHE A 304 -1.33 8.03 0.78
CA PHE A 304 -0.90 7.25 1.92
C PHE A 304 -1.95 6.18 2.25
N THR A 305 -1.51 5.09 2.88
CA THR A 305 -2.38 4.13 3.59
C THR A 305 -3.09 4.83 4.75
N PHE A 306 -4.07 4.18 5.38
CA PHE A 306 -4.86 4.80 6.47
C PHE A 306 -4.02 5.29 7.65
N ASP A 307 -2.86 4.66 7.88
CA ASP A 307 -1.91 4.94 8.95
C ASP A 307 -0.80 5.93 8.54
N GLY A 308 -0.84 6.42 7.30
CA GLY A 308 0.05 7.48 6.82
C GLY A 308 1.38 7.02 6.24
N GLN A 309 1.49 5.76 5.79
CA GLN A 309 2.64 5.29 5.01
C GLN A 309 2.42 5.57 3.52
N ALA A 310 3.44 6.08 2.85
CA ALA A 310 3.37 6.42 1.43
C ALA A 310 3.23 5.15 0.59
N LYS A 311 2.29 5.16 -0.37
CA LYS A 311 1.99 3.99 -1.21
C LYS A 311 2.85 3.91 -2.47
N TYR A 312 3.49 5.01 -2.86
CA TYR A 312 4.34 5.13 -4.04
C TYR A 312 5.18 6.41 -3.99
N HIS A 313 6.18 6.50 -4.87
CA HIS A 313 7.12 7.63 -4.93
C HIS A 313 6.61 8.72 -5.86
N VAL A 314 6.42 9.94 -5.35
CA VAL A 314 6.00 11.08 -6.16
C VAL A 314 6.53 12.40 -5.59
N ASP A 315 7.00 13.28 -6.47
CA ASP A 315 7.37 14.65 -6.11
C ASP A 315 6.18 15.61 -6.25
N LEU A 316 5.67 16.10 -5.12
CA LEU A 316 4.58 17.08 -5.06
C LEU A 316 5.01 18.52 -5.43
N GLY A 317 6.24 18.71 -5.96
CA GLY A 317 6.75 20.00 -6.43
C GLY A 317 7.85 20.59 -5.55
N HIS A 318 8.60 19.72 -4.87
CA HIS A 318 9.54 20.07 -3.82
C HIS A 318 10.94 19.48 -4.04
N GLY A 319 11.18 18.78 -5.15
CA GLY A 319 12.48 18.24 -5.55
C GLY A 319 12.86 16.94 -4.86
N SER A 320 11.90 16.25 -4.22
CA SER A 320 12.07 14.94 -3.60
C SER A 320 10.99 14.00 -4.13
N GLU A 321 11.38 12.86 -4.71
CA GLU A 321 10.42 11.84 -5.14
C GLU A 321 9.89 10.98 -3.98
N SER A 322 10.43 11.14 -2.77
CA SER A 322 9.96 10.39 -1.60
C SER A 322 9.07 11.27 -0.73
N LEU A 323 7.82 10.82 -0.57
CA LEU A 323 6.90 11.33 0.45
C LEU A 323 7.43 10.94 1.83
N VAL A 324 7.14 11.80 2.82
CA VAL A 324 7.51 11.57 4.22
C VAL A 324 6.34 10.89 4.91
N ASP A 325 6.56 9.71 5.49
CA ASP A 325 5.56 8.95 6.23
C ASP A 325 5.16 9.62 7.55
N ALA A 326 3.98 9.27 8.05
CA ALA A 326 3.52 9.69 9.36
C ALA A 326 4.45 9.17 10.47
N GLN A 327 4.83 10.06 11.37
CA GLN A 327 5.78 9.74 12.44
C GLN A 327 5.05 9.35 13.73
N ASN A 328 5.70 8.49 14.52
CA ASN A 328 5.23 8.05 15.84
C ASN A 328 3.82 7.45 15.83
N VAL A 329 3.43 6.73 14.77
CA VAL A 329 2.14 6.03 14.70
C VAL A 329 2.13 4.90 15.72
N GLU A 330 1.04 4.78 16.47
CA GLU A 330 0.87 3.74 17.47
C GLU A 330 0.23 2.52 16.81
N TYR A 331 0.97 1.43 16.73
CA TYR A 331 0.52 0.20 16.09
C TYR A 331 0.06 -0.84 17.12
N LEU A 332 -0.95 -1.62 16.72
CA LEU A 332 -1.28 -2.86 17.41
C LEU A 332 -0.16 -3.88 17.22
N THR A 333 -0.17 -4.94 18.04
CA THR A 333 0.82 -6.00 17.92
C THR A 333 0.72 -6.71 16.57
N SER A 334 1.85 -7.10 15.98
CA SER A 334 1.87 -7.84 14.71
C SER A 334 1.28 -9.24 14.87
N ARG A 335 -0.03 -9.35 14.63
CA ARG A 335 -0.84 -10.56 14.74
C ARG A 335 -1.93 -10.52 13.68
N TRP A 336 -2.31 -11.69 13.20
CA TRP A 336 -3.31 -11.85 12.15
C TRP A 336 -4.31 -12.93 12.52
N CYS A 337 -5.49 -12.85 11.93
CA CYS A 337 -6.46 -13.94 11.97
C CYS A 337 -6.44 -14.70 10.65
N VAL A 338 -6.08 -15.98 10.68
CA VAL A 338 -6.09 -16.86 9.51
C VAL A 338 -7.08 -18.01 9.70
N VAL A 339 -7.47 -18.66 8.62
CA VAL A 339 -8.31 -19.86 8.69
C VAL A 339 -7.61 -21.01 9.43
N ASN A 340 -8.35 -21.71 10.27
CA ASN A 340 -7.89 -22.86 11.02
C ASN A 340 -8.12 -24.16 10.22
N ASN A 341 -7.09 -24.60 9.49
CA ASN A 341 -7.16 -25.78 8.63
C ASN A 341 -7.37 -27.12 9.38
N ASN A 342 -7.39 -27.11 10.71
CA ASN A 342 -7.62 -28.31 11.53
C ASN A 342 -9.11 -28.51 11.90
N LYS A 343 -10.02 -27.74 11.31
CA LYS A 343 -11.47 -27.77 11.58
C LYS A 343 -12.26 -28.15 10.34
N ASP A 344 -13.54 -28.43 10.53
CA ASP A 344 -14.49 -28.55 9.43
C ASP A 344 -14.71 -27.17 8.79
N LEU A 345 -14.21 -26.99 7.57
CA LEU A 345 -14.24 -25.71 6.85
C LEU A 345 -15.52 -25.50 6.02
N SER A 346 -16.54 -26.35 6.18
CA SER A 346 -17.81 -26.25 5.43
C SER A 346 -18.48 -24.88 5.57
N ASN A 347 -18.33 -24.22 6.73
CA ASN A 347 -18.90 -22.89 7.00
C ASN A 347 -17.91 -21.73 6.79
N ALA A 348 -16.66 -21.98 6.39
CA ALA A 348 -15.61 -20.96 6.30
C ALA A 348 -15.96 -19.86 5.29
N SER A 349 -16.50 -20.22 4.12
CA SER A 349 -16.90 -19.26 3.10
C SER A 349 -18.07 -18.36 3.54
N ALA A 350 -19.03 -18.90 4.29
CA ALA A 350 -20.15 -18.12 4.82
C ALA A 350 -19.69 -17.12 5.88
N ASN A 351 -18.82 -17.54 6.80
CA ASN A 351 -18.21 -16.67 7.81
C ASN A 351 -17.33 -15.59 7.16
N ALA A 352 -16.61 -15.91 6.08
CA ALA A 352 -15.82 -14.92 5.36
C ALA A 352 -16.71 -13.84 4.71
N LEU A 353 -17.86 -14.22 4.16
CA LEU A 353 -18.82 -13.27 3.61
C LEU A 353 -19.40 -12.35 4.71
N GLU A 354 -19.67 -12.90 5.89
CA GLU A 354 -20.11 -12.12 7.06
C GLU A 354 -19.01 -11.16 7.55
N ALA A 355 -17.76 -11.63 7.62
CA ALA A 355 -16.60 -10.81 7.95
C ALA A 355 -16.49 -9.62 6.98
N CYS A 356 -16.57 -9.88 5.67
CA CYS A 356 -16.52 -8.86 4.63
C CYS A 356 -17.74 -7.93 4.59
N SER A 357 -18.86 -8.31 5.19
CA SER A 357 -20.01 -7.42 5.34
C SER A 357 -19.79 -6.38 6.46
N ASN A 358 -18.79 -6.60 7.31
CA ASN A 358 -18.48 -5.78 8.49
C ASN A 358 -17.01 -5.32 8.52
N ALA A 359 -16.29 -5.44 7.41
CA ALA A 359 -14.88 -5.08 7.26
C ALA A 359 -14.52 -4.81 5.79
N ASP A 360 -13.32 -4.30 5.53
CA ASP A 360 -12.84 -4.02 4.19
C ASP A 360 -12.21 -5.23 3.51
N CYS A 361 -13.02 -5.87 2.66
CA CYS A 361 -12.57 -6.94 1.77
C CYS A 361 -12.46 -6.50 0.31
N THR A 362 -12.42 -5.20 0.02
CA THR A 362 -12.43 -4.71 -1.37
C THR A 362 -11.24 -5.20 -2.19
N ALA A 363 -10.09 -5.46 -1.57
CA ALA A 363 -8.91 -6.06 -2.22
C ALA A 363 -9.15 -7.48 -2.77
N LEU A 364 -10.15 -8.22 -2.25
CA LEU A 364 -10.54 -9.54 -2.75
C LEU A 364 -11.40 -9.47 -4.01
N SER A 365 -11.84 -8.28 -4.41
CA SER A 365 -12.74 -8.11 -5.56
C SER A 365 -12.01 -8.20 -6.89
N PRO A 366 -12.69 -8.54 -8.01
CA PRO A 366 -12.07 -8.62 -9.34
C PRO A 366 -11.19 -7.41 -9.69
N GLY A 367 -9.93 -7.69 -10.00
CA GLY A 367 -8.92 -6.68 -10.31
C GLY A 367 -8.18 -6.11 -9.10
N GLY A 368 -8.59 -6.45 -7.88
CA GLY A 368 -7.85 -6.12 -6.67
C GLY A 368 -6.61 -6.99 -6.43
N SER A 369 -5.74 -6.52 -5.55
CA SER A 369 -4.44 -7.12 -5.22
C SER A 369 -4.56 -8.57 -4.71
N CYS A 370 -5.59 -8.84 -3.92
CA CYS A 370 -5.86 -10.14 -3.31
C CYS A 370 -6.84 -11.02 -4.10
N PHE A 371 -7.35 -10.58 -5.25
CA PHE A 371 -8.38 -11.29 -6.03
C PHE A 371 -8.01 -12.73 -6.41
N ASN A 372 -6.77 -12.95 -6.86
CA ASN A 372 -6.29 -14.26 -7.34
C ASN A 372 -5.79 -15.19 -6.21
N SER A 373 -6.01 -14.83 -4.95
CA SER A 373 -5.61 -15.65 -3.81
C SER A 373 -6.43 -16.94 -3.80
N SER A 374 -5.76 -18.09 -3.84
CA SER A 374 -6.44 -19.39 -3.78
C SER A 374 -7.06 -19.61 -2.42
N TRP A 375 -8.11 -20.44 -2.37
CA TRP A 375 -8.57 -20.98 -1.09
C TRP A 375 -7.42 -21.75 -0.41
N PRO A 376 -7.19 -21.58 0.91
CA PRO A 376 -8.01 -20.86 1.87
C PRO A 376 -7.51 -19.43 2.19
N SER A 377 -6.57 -18.88 1.42
CA SER A 377 -5.95 -17.57 1.66
C SER A 377 -6.97 -16.41 1.58
N ASN A 378 -7.90 -16.47 0.63
CA ASN A 378 -8.98 -15.49 0.54
C ASN A 378 -9.88 -15.44 1.80
N ILE A 379 -10.12 -16.59 2.44
CA ILE A 379 -10.87 -16.68 3.70
C ILE A 379 -10.06 -16.06 4.84
N SER A 380 -8.77 -16.39 4.91
CA SER A 380 -7.86 -15.77 5.88
C SER A 380 -7.82 -14.25 5.73
N TYR A 381 -7.86 -13.72 4.50
CA TYR A 381 -7.86 -12.27 4.29
C TYR A 381 -9.12 -11.63 4.87
N ALA A 382 -10.28 -12.22 4.60
CA ALA A 382 -11.55 -11.75 5.15
C ALA A 382 -11.57 -11.77 6.69
N PHE A 383 -11.13 -12.88 7.28
CA PHE A 383 -11.04 -13.03 8.73
C PHE A 383 -10.07 -12.02 9.33
N ASN A 384 -8.92 -11.81 8.69
CA ASN A 384 -7.93 -10.86 9.13
C ASN A 384 -8.44 -9.42 9.05
N SER A 385 -9.04 -9.02 7.92
CA SER A 385 -9.60 -7.67 7.76
C SER A 385 -10.59 -7.35 8.89
N TYR A 386 -11.55 -8.24 9.15
CA TYR A 386 -12.47 -8.10 10.28
C TYR A 386 -11.77 -8.08 11.64
N TYR A 387 -10.78 -8.96 11.85
CA TYR A 387 -10.01 -9.00 13.09
C TYR A 387 -9.25 -7.70 13.37
N GLN A 388 -8.61 -7.12 12.35
CA GLN A 388 -7.86 -5.85 12.48
C GLN A 388 -8.81 -4.69 12.78
N GLU A 389 -9.92 -4.57 12.04
CA GLU A 389 -10.91 -3.50 12.27
C GLU A 389 -11.58 -3.59 13.65
N HIS A 390 -11.59 -4.78 14.26
CA HIS A 390 -12.12 -5.03 15.61
C HIS A 390 -11.02 -5.04 16.68
N ASN A 391 -9.97 -4.23 16.51
CA ASN A 391 -8.89 -4.02 17.48
C ASN A 391 -8.23 -5.31 17.95
N GLN A 392 -8.08 -6.30 17.05
CA GLN A 392 -7.43 -7.57 17.34
C GLN A 392 -8.04 -8.36 18.51
N SER A 393 -9.33 -8.16 18.79
CA SER A 393 -10.06 -8.87 19.84
C SER A 393 -10.02 -10.39 19.61
N PRO A 394 -9.68 -11.23 20.60
CA PRO A 394 -9.69 -12.68 20.41
C PRO A 394 -11.02 -13.23 19.91
N LYS A 395 -12.14 -12.58 20.26
CA LYS A 395 -13.48 -12.97 19.80
C LYS A 395 -13.71 -12.68 18.32
N SER A 396 -13.07 -11.66 17.75
CA SER A 396 -13.22 -11.33 16.33
C SER A 396 -12.41 -12.24 15.41
N CYS A 397 -11.61 -13.17 15.96
CA CYS A 397 -10.97 -14.24 15.21
C CYS A 397 -11.59 -15.63 15.46
N ASP A 398 -12.65 -15.74 16.25
CA ASP A 398 -13.20 -17.06 16.59
C ASP A 398 -13.92 -17.69 15.40
N PHE A 399 -14.90 -17.00 14.80
CA PHE A 399 -15.73 -17.50 13.68
C PHE A 399 -16.26 -18.93 13.94
N GLY A 400 -16.68 -19.24 15.17
CA GLY A 400 -17.09 -20.61 15.54
C GLY A 400 -15.94 -21.60 15.63
N GLY A 401 -14.75 -21.13 15.98
CA GLY A 401 -13.48 -21.87 16.00
C GLY A 401 -12.79 -22.04 14.63
N LEU A 402 -13.32 -21.40 13.57
CA LEU A 402 -12.77 -21.45 12.22
C LEU A 402 -11.57 -20.53 12.01
N GLY A 403 -11.40 -19.50 12.84
CA GLY A 403 -10.23 -18.65 12.79
C GLY A 403 -9.14 -19.05 13.81
N LEU A 404 -7.92 -18.66 13.52
CA LEU A 404 -6.72 -18.91 14.31
C LEU A 404 -5.87 -17.64 14.32
N ILE A 405 -5.55 -17.14 15.51
CA ILE A 405 -4.61 -16.03 15.66
C ILE A 405 -3.19 -16.56 15.43
N THR A 406 -2.45 -15.89 14.56
CA THR A 406 -1.06 -16.19 14.24
C THR A 406 -0.18 -14.96 14.37
N THR A 407 1.12 -15.17 14.62
CA THR A 407 2.18 -14.14 14.56
C THR A 407 3.03 -14.28 13.29
N VAL A 408 2.70 -15.24 12.43
CA VAL A 408 3.31 -15.44 11.12
C VAL A 408 2.51 -14.62 10.12
N ASP A 409 3.20 -13.73 9.41
CA ASP A 409 2.59 -12.87 8.39
C ASP A 409 2.08 -13.73 7.21
N PRO A 410 0.77 -13.76 6.94
CA PRO A 410 0.20 -14.51 5.83
C PRO A 410 0.26 -13.78 4.48
N SER A 411 0.88 -12.60 4.42
CA SER A 411 1.04 -11.81 3.20
C SER A 411 1.84 -12.53 2.12
N THR A 412 1.58 -12.15 0.87
CA THR A 412 2.30 -12.59 -0.32
C THR A 412 2.70 -11.37 -1.16
N ASP A 413 3.60 -11.54 -2.13
CA ASP A 413 4.07 -10.46 -3.03
C ASP A 413 2.95 -9.64 -3.67
N ARG A 414 1.74 -10.21 -3.82
CA ARG A 414 0.57 -9.55 -4.43
C ARG A 414 -0.53 -9.18 -3.46
N CYS A 415 -0.60 -9.82 -2.29
CA CYS A 415 -1.69 -9.64 -1.35
C CYS A 415 -1.13 -9.44 0.05
N SER A 416 -1.18 -8.20 0.54
CA SER A 416 -0.71 -7.84 1.87
C SER A 416 -1.86 -7.96 2.88
N PHE A 417 -1.65 -8.75 3.93
CA PHE A 417 -2.56 -8.88 5.07
C PHE A 417 -2.21 -7.92 6.19
N ASN A 418 -1.03 -7.32 6.11
CA ASN A 418 -0.57 -6.26 6.98
C ASN A 418 -0.70 -4.91 6.28
N ASP A 419 -1.04 -3.88 7.04
CA ASP A 419 -0.60 -2.54 6.69
C ASP A 419 0.81 -2.33 7.25
N THR A 420 1.76 -2.56 6.33
CA THR A 420 3.04 -1.83 6.16
C THR A 420 4.03 -1.77 7.33
N THR A 421 4.67 -2.89 7.68
CA THR A 421 5.94 -2.85 8.47
C THR A 421 7.17 -3.45 7.76
N LEU A 422 7.06 -3.90 6.50
CA LEU A 422 8.20 -4.45 5.76
C LEU A 422 8.47 -3.82 4.38
N GLY A 423 7.63 -2.89 3.92
CA GLY A 423 7.70 -2.31 2.57
C GLY A 423 9.00 -1.55 2.25
N PHE A 424 9.72 -1.02 3.25
CA PHE A 424 10.97 -0.29 3.03
C PHE A 424 12.11 -1.18 2.53
N LEU A 425 12.27 -2.39 3.09
CA LEU A 425 13.34 -3.31 2.69
C LEU A 425 13.05 -3.95 1.32
N GLU A 426 11.78 -4.16 1.00
CA GLU A 426 11.36 -4.68 -0.31
C GLU A 426 11.51 -3.63 -1.41
N SER A 427 11.15 -2.37 -1.14
CA SER A 427 11.30 -1.25 -2.09
C SER A 427 12.75 -1.02 -2.53
N LEU A 428 13.71 -1.10 -1.58
CA LEU A 428 15.15 -0.94 -1.89
C LEU A 428 15.73 -2.06 -2.78
N LEU A 429 15.08 -3.24 -2.83
CA LEU A 429 15.53 -4.39 -3.60
C LEU A 429 14.90 -4.46 -5.00
N VAL A 430 13.98 -3.56 -5.33
CA VAL A 430 13.38 -3.41 -6.67
C VAL A 430 14.22 -2.44 -7.49
N SER A 431 15.31 -2.94 -8.10
CA SER A 431 16.02 -2.21 -9.16
C SER A 431 15.72 -2.82 -10.53
N LYS A 432 15.67 -1.97 -11.57
CA LYS A 432 15.55 -2.39 -12.98
C LYS A 432 16.80 -3.10 -13.49
N ASP A 433 17.91 -2.95 -12.77
CA ASP A 433 19.21 -3.52 -13.13
C ASP A 433 19.68 -4.50 -12.05
N VAL A 434 20.09 -5.69 -12.50
CA VAL A 434 20.49 -6.81 -11.63
C VAL A 434 21.82 -6.52 -10.93
N GLU A 435 22.75 -5.82 -11.58
CA GLU A 435 24.03 -5.42 -10.97
C GLU A 435 23.81 -4.40 -9.84
N SER A 436 23.00 -3.39 -10.09
CA SER A 436 22.62 -2.40 -9.08
C SER A 436 21.82 -3.01 -7.91
N ALA A 437 20.88 -3.93 -8.19
CA ALA A 437 20.14 -4.66 -7.14
C ALA A 437 21.07 -5.50 -6.25
N THR A 438 22.03 -6.18 -6.87
CA THR A 438 22.98 -7.03 -6.13
C THR A 438 23.99 -6.20 -5.32
N GLU A 439 24.40 -5.04 -5.82
CA GLU A 439 25.27 -4.10 -5.09
C GLU A 439 24.54 -3.44 -3.91
N VAL A 440 23.30 -2.99 -4.10
CA VAL A 440 22.45 -2.46 -3.01
C VAL A 440 22.19 -3.54 -1.97
N ARG A 441 21.83 -4.76 -2.39
CA ARG A 441 21.62 -5.90 -1.48
C ARG A 441 22.89 -6.23 -0.70
N SER A 442 24.05 -6.25 -1.34
CA SER A 442 25.35 -6.52 -0.71
C SER A 442 25.69 -5.44 0.34
N THR A 443 25.57 -4.18 -0.04
CA THR A 443 25.85 -3.03 0.84
C THR A 443 24.91 -2.99 2.04
N LEU A 444 23.62 -3.20 1.81
CA LEU A 444 22.59 -3.23 2.84
C LEU A 444 22.76 -4.43 3.78
N THR A 445 23.17 -5.59 3.26
CA THR A 445 23.54 -6.77 4.07
C THR A 445 24.72 -6.47 4.97
N GLN A 446 25.76 -5.80 4.46
CA GLN A 446 26.93 -5.45 5.25
C GLN A 446 26.62 -4.41 6.33
N LEU A 447 25.79 -3.42 6.00
CA LEU A 447 25.29 -2.43 6.95
C LEU A 447 24.46 -3.10 8.05
N LEU A 448 23.47 -3.92 7.69
CA LEU A 448 22.62 -4.61 8.66
C LEU A 448 23.42 -5.59 9.52
N ARG A 449 24.45 -6.27 9.01
CA ARG A 449 25.38 -7.07 9.82
C ARG A 449 26.13 -6.22 10.85
N SER A 450 26.62 -5.05 10.45
CA SER A 450 27.31 -4.11 11.35
C SER A 450 26.39 -3.58 12.45
N GLU A 451 25.22 -3.06 12.05
CA GLU A 451 24.27 -2.45 12.96
C GLU A 451 23.61 -3.48 13.88
N SER A 452 23.25 -4.66 13.38
CA SER A 452 22.70 -5.72 14.21
C SER A 452 23.67 -6.14 15.31
N LEU A 453 24.97 -6.29 15.03
CA LEU A 453 25.98 -6.59 16.04
C LEU A 453 26.11 -5.47 17.09
N SER A 454 26.07 -4.21 16.65
CA SER A 454 26.08 -3.04 17.54
C SER A 454 24.85 -3.01 18.46
N VAL A 455 23.66 -3.19 17.87
CA VAL A 455 22.38 -3.21 18.59
C VAL A 455 22.33 -4.39 19.56
N ILE A 456 22.68 -5.60 19.13
CA ILE A 456 22.68 -6.81 19.98
C ILE A 456 23.60 -6.62 21.21
N ARG A 457 24.74 -5.94 21.05
CA ARG A 457 25.63 -5.59 22.19
C ARG A 457 25.00 -4.54 23.11
N SER A 458 24.30 -3.55 22.55
CA SER A 458 23.68 -2.46 23.31
C SER A 458 22.44 -2.87 24.10
N ILE A 459 21.76 -3.96 23.71
CA ILE A 459 20.48 -4.38 24.33
C ILE A 459 20.66 -5.27 25.56
N ALA A 460 21.88 -5.47 26.06
CA ALA A 460 22.18 -6.32 27.20
C ALA A 460 21.34 -5.98 28.46
N ALA A 461 21.06 -4.69 28.68
CA ALA A 461 20.26 -4.20 29.80
C ALA A 461 18.73 -4.16 29.56
N LYS A 462 18.26 -4.47 28.33
CA LYS A 462 16.82 -4.43 27.99
C LYS A 462 16.06 -5.65 28.54
N THR A 463 14.74 -5.50 28.63
CA THR A 463 13.84 -6.60 29.03
C THR A 463 13.88 -7.75 28.02
N VAL A 464 13.55 -8.97 28.45
CA VAL A 464 13.54 -10.16 27.57
C VAL A 464 12.61 -9.96 26.38
N HIS A 465 11.43 -9.38 26.60
CA HIS A 465 10.48 -9.06 25.54
C HIS A 465 11.07 -8.10 24.49
N GLN A 466 11.72 -7.01 24.93
CA GLN A 466 12.38 -6.08 24.02
C GLN A 466 13.56 -6.72 23.26
N LYS A 467 14.31 -7.62 23.90
CA LYS A 467 15.38 -8.36 23.22
C LYS A 467 14.84 -9.26 22.12
N LEU A 468 13.72 -9.95 22.37
CA LEU A 468 13.09 -10.82 21.38
C LEU A 468 12.48 -10.06 20.21
N LEU A 469 11.85 -8.90 20.45
CA LEU A 469 11.36 -8.03 19.38
C LEU A 469 12.49 -7.55 18.47
N ILE A 470 13.64 -7.20 19.06
CA ILE A 470 14.81 -6.73 18.29
C ILE A 470 15.43 -7.88 17.49
N LEU A 471 15.52 -9.09 18.06
CA LEU A 471 15.99 -10.26 17.34
C LEU A 471 15.04 -10.64 16.19
N ASP A 472 13.72 -10.63 16.42
CA ASP A 472 12.71 -10.92 15.38
C ASP A 472 12.80 -9.93 14.20
N PHE A 473 12.94 -8.64 14.50
CA PHE A 473 13.16 -7.62 13.48
C PHE A 473 14.37 -7.94 12.59
N PHE A 474 15.53 -8.25 13.18
CA PHE A 474 16.73 -8.56 12.39
C PHE A 474 16.64 -9.90 11.66
N VAL A 475 15.97 -10.90 12.22
CA VAL A 475 15.69 -12.17 11.53
C VAL A 475 14.89 -11.90 10.25
N ARG A 476 13.82 -11.10 10.33
CA ARG A 476 13.01 -10.70 9.17
C ARG A 476 13.82 -9.90 8.16
N ALA A 477 14.62 -8.94 8.63
CA ALA A 477 15.46 -8.11 7.76
C ALA A 477 16.51 -8.93 6.98
N PHE A 478 17.19 -9.88 7.63
CA PHE A 478 18.16 -10.74 6.96
C PHE A 478 17.51 -11.78 6.03
N ALA A 479 16.31 -12.25 6.36
CA ALA A 479 15.53 -13.12 5.46
C ALA A 479 15.19 -12.40 4.15
N ILE A 480 14.76 -11.13 4.21
CA ILE A 480 14.45 -10.31 3.03
C ILE A 480 15.69 -10.08 2.15
N LEU A 481 16.86 -9.91 2.78
CA LEU A 481 18.13 -9.76 2.06
C LEU A 481 18.71 -11.06 1.49
N GLY A 482 18.13 -12.21 1.83
CA GLY A 482 18.69 -13.53 1.49
C GLY A 482 19.96 -13.89 2.26
N ASP A 483 20.23 -13.23 3.39
CA ASP A 483 21.36 -13.54 4.28
C ASP A 483 21.00 -14.65 5.27
N VAL A 484 21.00 -15.88 4.75
CA VAL A 484 20.64 -17.10 5.48
C VAL A 484 21.51 -17.30 6.72
N GLN A 485 22.78 -16.89 6.68
CA GLN A 485 23.71 -17.06 7.80
C GLN A 485 23.30 -16.20 9.00
N SER A 486 23.08 -14.90 8.79
CA SER A 486 22.70 -13.98 9.88
C SER A 486 21.30 -14.29 10.39
N CYS A 487 20.38 -14.69 9.48
CA CYS A 487 19.04 -15.13 9.85
C CYS A 487 19.06 -16.34 10.80
N LEU A 488 19.77 -17.42 10.43
CA LEU A 488 19.86 -18.63 11.26
C LEU A 488 20.60 -18.37 12.58
N ALA A 489 21.63 -17.54 12.59
CA ALA A 489 22.34 -17.18 13.82
C ALA A 489 21.40 -16.48 14.82
N LEU A 490 20.61 -15.51 14.37
CA LEU A 490 19.71 -14.76 15.25
C LEU A 490 18.49 -15.57 15.69
N ARG A 491 17.97 -16.44 14.82
CA ARG A 491 16.93 -17.41 15.20
C ARG A 491 17.43 -18.35 16.30
N TYR A 492 18.66 -18.85 16.20
CA TYR A 492 19.26 -19.68 17.24
C TYR A 492 19.40 -18.94 18.58
N GLU A 493 19.91 -17.71 18.55
CA GLU A 493 20.06 -16.87 19.75
C GLU A 493 18.71 -16.53 20.40
N ALA A 494 17.66 -16.29 19.60
CA ALA A 494 16.32 -16.05 20.11
C ALA A 494 15.73 -17.28 20.82
N LEU A 495 15.93 -18.49 20.26
CA LEU A 495 15.51 -19.75 20.88
C LEU A 495 16.28 -20.01 22.18
N GLN A 496 17.60 -19.81 22.19
CA GLN A 496 18.43 -19.93 23.38
C GLN A 496 18.04 -18.94 24.48
N LEU A 497 17.78 -17.68 24.13
CA LEU A 497 17.36 -16.65 25.08
C LEU A 497 16.01 -16.98 25.72
N ARG A 498 15.07 -17.49 24.92
CA ARG A 498 13.76 -17.96 25.37
C ARG A 498 13.89 -19.15 26.33
N GLU A 499 14.68 -20.15 25.96
CA GLU A 499 14.92 -21.34 26.79
C GLU A 499 15.59 -20.99 28.13
N LEU A 500 16.66 -20.20 28.11
CA LEU A 500 17.38 -19.79 29.32
C LEU A 500 16.52 -18.94 30.27
N LYS A 501 15.64 -18.10 29.73
CA LYS A 501 14.73 -17.26 30.53
C LYS A 501 13.49 -18.00 31.02
N SER A 502 13.03 -19.01 30.30
CA SER A 502 11.97 -19.91 30.77
C SER A 502 12.42 -20.72 32.00
N ALA A 503 13.70 -21.09 32.08
CA ALA A 503 14.26 -21.87 33.20
C ALA A 503 14.56 -21.05 34.47
N THR A 504 14.66 -19.71 34.36
CA THR A 504 15.16 -18.83 35.44
C THR A 504 14.14 -17.82 35.96
N ALA A 505 12.97 -17.71 35.32
CA ALA A 505 11.91 -16.79 35.72
C ALA A 505 10.54 -17.41 35.49
N SER A 506 9.54 -16.97 36.24
CA SER A 506 8.12 -17.32 36.19
C SER A 506 7.42 -16.97 34.86
N CYS A 507 8.05 -17.25 33.72
CA CYS A 507 7.63 -16.90 32.37
C CYS A 507 7.46 -18.17 31.52
N GLU A 508 6.46 -18.99 31.86
CA GLU A 508 6.12 -20.20 31.11
C GLU A 508 5.84 -19.93 29.62
N TRP A 509 5.34 -18.73 29.28
CA TRP A 509 5.09 -18.30 27.89
C TRP A 509 6.35 -18.15 27.01
N LEU A 510 7.56 -18.16 27.58
CA LEU A 510 8.82 -18.11 26.84
C LEU A 510 9.36 -19.50 26.49
N GLN A 511 8.69 -20.56 26.94
CA GLN A 511 9.11 -21.94 26.69
C GLN A 511 9.27 -22.22 25.19
N VAL A 512 10.32 -22.97 24.86
CA VAL A 512 10.61 -23.41 23.49
C VAL A 512 10.23 -24.88 23.38
N SER A 513 9.39 -25.20 22.40
CA SER A 513 8.95 -26.57 22.15
C SER A 513 10.00 -27.39 21.40
N SER A 514 9.92 -28.71 21.51
CA SER A 514 10.74 -29.64 20.72
C SER A 514 10.51 -29.49 19.21
N VAL A 515 9.30 -29.08 18.81
CA VAL A 515 8.93 -28.80 17.41
C VAL A 515 9.62 -27.55 16.87
N GLU A 516 9.69 -26.47 17.67
CA GLU A 516 10.43 -25.26 17.28
C GLU A 516 11.92 -25.54 17.07
N TRP A 517 12.52 -26.33 17.96
CA TRP A 517 13.91 -26.77 17.79
C TRP A 517 14.10 -27.66 16.57
N LEU A 518 13.17 -28.59 16.30
CA LEU A 518 13.19 -29.45 15.12
C LEU A 518 13.13 -28.68 13.80
N ASN A 519 12.24 -27.68 13.72
CA ASN A 519 12.12 -26.82 12.54
C ASN A 519 13.42 -26.04 12.31
N PHE A 520 14.03 -25.52 13.38
CA PHE A 520 15.33 -24.86 13.29
C PHE A 520 16.44 -25.81 12.79
N VAL A 521 16.47 -27.05 13.30
CA VAL A 521 17.44 -28.07 12.86
C VAL A 521 17.29 -28.38 11.38
N ALA A 522 16.06 -28.56 10.89
CA ALA A 522 15.81 -28.82 9.48
C ALA A 522 16.32 -27.69 8.59
N ASP A 523 16.01 -26.43 8.95
CA ASP A 523 16.48 -25.24 8.24
C ASP A 523 18.02 -25.13 8.25
N ALA A 524 18.65 -25.39 9.40
CA ALA A 524 20.10 -25.31 9.56
C ALA A 524 20.85 -26.41 8.79
N VAL A 525 20.32 -27.65 8.76
CA VAL A 525 20.88 -28.75 7.97
C VAL A 525 20.76 -28.48 6.48
N HIS A 526 19.58 -28.03 6.02
CA HIS A 526 19.36 -27.70 4.60
C HIS A 526 20.29 -26.57 4.12
N SER A 527 20.65 -25.66 5.03
CA SER A 527 21.51 -24.50 4.76
C SER A 527 23.01 -24.76 5.01
N GLY A 528 23.41 -25.99 5.37
CA GLY A 528 24.81 -26.37 5.58
C GLY A 528 25.42 -25.98 6.95
N PHE A 529 24.61 -25.50 7.90
CA PHE A 529 25.04 -25.08 9.25
C PHE A 529 25.03 -26.25 10.24
N HIS A 530 25.80 -27.29 9.92
CA HIS A 530 25.73 -28.59 10.62
C HIS A 530 26.15 -28.53 12.10
N SER A 531 27.07 -27.65 12.48
CA SER A 531 27.51 -27.50 13.88
C SER A 531 26.47 -26.83 14.79
N VAL A 532 25.67 -25.92 14.24
CA VAL A 532 24.57 -25.26 14.97
C VAL A 532 23.35 -26.18 15.01
N ALA A 533 23.10 -26.92 13.91
CA ALA A 533 22.09 -27.96 13.86
C ALA A 533 22.33 -29.06 14.89
N GLU A 534 23.58 -29.52 15.04
CA GLU A 534 23.96 -30.52 16.04
C GLU A 534 23.60 -30.07 17.46
N LYS A 535 23.95 -28.84 17.84
CA LYS A 535 23.62 -28.27 19.16
C LYS A 535 22.11 -28.10 19.35
N ALA A 536 21.40 -27.67 18.31
CA ALA A 536 19.94 -27.54 18.35
C ALA A 536 19.22 -28.89 18.51
N CYS A 537 19.78 -29.99 17.96
CA CYS A 537 19.26 -31.34 18.22
C CYS A 537 19.38 -31.73 19.69
N GLU A 538 20.41 -31.29 20.40
CA GLU A 538 20.57 -31.58 21.83
C GLU A 538 19.51 -30.87 22.68
N ASN A 539 19.20 -29.62 22.35
CA ASN A 539 18.10 -28.89 22.98
C ASN A 539 16.74 -29.54 22.66
N ALA A 540 16.52 -29.96 21.40
CA ALA A 540 15.30 -30.66 21.00
C ALA A 540 15.06 -31.95 21.82
N LEU A 541 16.12 -32.74 22.04
CA LEU A 541 16.06 -33.96 22.87
C LEU A 541 15.83 -33.65 24.35
N SER A 542 16.45 -32.58 24.85
CA SER A 542 16.26 -32.10 26.24
C SER A 542 14.81 -31.68 26.52
N CYS A 543 14.16 -31.00 25.55
CA CYS A 543 12.74 -30.62 25.66
C CYS A 543 11.82 -31.84 25.75
N ILE A 544 12.12 -32.93 25.02
CA ILE A 544 11.34 -34.18 25.06
C ILE A 544 11.53 -34.92 26.39
N GLY A 545 12.75 -34.93 26.93
CA GLY A 545 13.07 -35.61 28.19
C GLY A 545 12.49 -34.94 29.44
N SER A 546 12.20 -33.63 29.39
CA SER A 546 11.75 -32.83 30.54
C SER A 546 10.23 -32.82 30.74
N GLY A 547 9.45 -33.60 29.98
CA GLY A 547 7.98 -33.64 30.08
C GLY A 547 7.27 -32.42 29.49
N ASN A 548 7.99 -31.55 28.77
CA ASN A 548 7.52 -30.30 28.18
C ASN A 548 6.89 -30.53 26.79
N ASN A 549 5.94 -31.46 26.74
CA ASN A 549 5.24 -31.81 25.51
C ASN A 549 3.99 -30.95 25.35
N ASP A 550 4.01 -29.98 24.43
CA ASP A 550 2.78 -29.46 23.78
C ASP A 550 2.12 -30.54 22.89
N VAL A 551 2.73 -31.71 22.77
CA VAL A 551 2.05 -32.93 22.35
C VAL A 551 1.21 -33.40 23.56
N LEU A 552 -0.06 -32.98 23.62
CA LEU A 552 -1.25 -33.73 24.07
C LEU A 552 -2.26 -32.94 24.93
N LYS A 553 -3.41 -32.65 24.31
CA LYS A 553 -4.71 -33.03 24.89
C LYS A 553 -5.03 -34.48 24.49
N PRO A 554 -5.78 -35.24 25.30
CA PRO A 554 -5.69 -36.70 25.33
C PRO A 554 -6.37 -37.36 24.13
N ALA A 555 -5.57 -38.03 23.31
CA ALA A 555 -6.01 -39.09 22.40
C ALA A 555 -4.92 -40.18 22.38
N THR A 556 -5.37 -41.42 22.24
CA THR A 556 -4.75 -42.70 22.63
C THR A 556 -3.50 -43.16 21.86
N ASP A 557 -2.56 -42.30 21.49
CA ASP A 557 -1.33 -42.75 20.79
C ASP A 557 -0.06 -41.91 21.05
N THR A 558 0.15 -41.53 22.33
CA THR A 558 1.25 -40.67 22.78
C THR A 558 2.65 -41.26 22.56
N SER A 559 2.84 -42.57 22.75
CA SER A 559 4.17 -43.18 22.71
C SER A 559 4.73 -43.32 21.30
N SER A 560 3.88 -43.56 20.30
CA SER A 560 4.29 -43.72 18.89
C SER A 560 4.83 -42.40 18.30
N GLN A 561 4.16 -41.27 18.59
CA GLN A 561 4.57 -39.96 18.11
C GLN A 561 5.88 -39.45 18.74
N ILE A 562 6.07 -39.70 20.05
CA ILE A 562 7.32 -39.36 20.75
C ILE A 562 8.48 -40.19 20.19
N LEU A 563 8.26 -41.49 19.93
CA LEU A 563 9.28 -42.35 19.31
C LEU A 563 9.65 -41.90 17.89
N ASN A 564 8.68 -41.45 17.10
CA ASN A 564 8.94 -40.90 15.76
C ASN A 564 9.73 -39.58 15.81
N ALA A 565 9.39 -38.68 16.73
CA ALA A 565 10.14 -37.43 16.92
C ALA A 565 11.58 -37.70 17.38
N ILE A 566 11.79 -38.63 18.32
CA ILE A 566 13.12 -39.03 18.77
C ILE A 566 13.93 -39.66 17.63
N SER A 567 13.31 -40.50 16.81
CA SER A 567 13.93 -41.12 15.64
C SER A 567 14.39 -40.07 14.63
N GLU A 568 13.54 -39.08 14.34
CA GLU A 568 13.84 -38.01 13.38
C GLU A 568 14.94 -37.06 13.90
N ILE A 569 14.91 -36.69 15.18
CA ILE A 569 15.98 -35.89 15.81
C ILE A 569 17.30 -36.66 15.78
N THR A 570 17.28 -37.96 16.09
CA THR A 570 18.47 -38.81 16.06
C THR A 570 19.03 -38.94 14.64
N ARG A 571 18.15 -39.07 13.64
CA ARG A 571 18.53 -39.09 12.22
C ARG A 571 19.20 -37.79 11.80
N LEU A 572 18.60 -36.63 12.11
CA LEU A 572 19.14 -35.31 11.79
C LEU A 572 20.44 -35.02 12.53
N LYS A 573 20.54 -35.42 13.81
CA LYS A 573 21.78 -35.33 14.61
C LYS A 573 22.91 -36.15 13.98
N ASN A 574 22.63 -37.40 13.59
CA ASN A 574 23.62 -38.25 12.94
C ASN A 574 24.06 -37.70 11.57
N CYS A 575 23.13 -37.14 10.78
CA CYS A 575 23.47 -36.45 9.53
C CYS A 575 24.34 -35.22 9.78
N ALA A 576 24.00 -34.38 10.76
CA ALA A 576 24.79 -33.21 11.12
C ALA A 576 26.19 -33.59 11.61
N MET A 577 26.29 -34.57 12.52
CA MET A 577 27.56 -35.11 13.02
C MET A 577 28.43 -35.69 11.91
N ALA A 578 27.84 -36.45 10.97
CA ALA A 578 28.58 -37.00 9.82
C ALA A 578 29.16 -35.88 8.93
N SER A 579 28.38 -34.82 8.71
CA SER A 579 28.84 -33.65 7.94
C SER A 579 29.87 -32.79 8.69
N VAL A 580 29.75 -32.65 10.01
CA VAL A 580 30.75 -31.97 10.88
C VAL A 580 32.05 -32.78 10.95
N ALA A 581 31.96 -34.10 11.07
CA ALA A 581 33.11 -35.02 11.07
C ALA A 581 33.82 -35.05 9.70
N SER A 582 33.07 -34.89 8.61
CA SER A 582 33.61 -34.68 7.26
C SER A 582 34.31 -33.31 7.09
N GLY A 583 34.13 -32.37 8.02
CA GLY A 583 34.62 -31.00 7.97
C GLY A 583 35.77 -30.66 8.93
N SER A 584 36.46 -31.64 9.51
CA SER A 584 37.65 -31.39 10.32
C SER A 584 38.88 -31.11 9.43
N VAL A 585 39.60 -30.04 9.75
CA VAL A 585 40.83 -29.43 9.19
C VAL A 585 41.85 -30.38 8.49
N GLN A 586 41.83 -31.68 8.77
CA GLN A 586 42.70 -32.69 8.16
C GLN A 586 42.39 -33.00 6.68
N VAL A 587 41.16 -32.81 6.18
CA VAL A 587 40.83 -33.06 4.76
C VAL A 587 41.29 -31.90 3.86
N GLN A 588 41.16 -30.65 4.33
CA GLN A 588 41.64 -29.46 3.61
C GLN A 588 43.17 -29.34 3.58
N ALA A 589 43.86 -29.79 4.64
CA ALA A 589 45.32 -29.84 4.66
C ALA A 589 45.89 -30.89 3.68
N VAL A 590 45.22 -32.02 3.51
CA VAL A 590 45.66 -33.12 2.62
C VAL A 590 45.46 -32.78 1.13
N GLU A 591 44.41 -32.04 0.76
CA GLU A 591 44.21 -31.60 -0.64
C GLU A 591 45.06 -30.36 -1.01
N TYR A 592 45.30 -29.46 -0.05
CA TYR A 592 46.22 -28.32 -0.21
C TYR A 592 47.69 -28.77 -0.34
N LEU A 593 48.12 -29.76 0.45
CA LEU A 593 49.46 -30.36 0.35
C LEU A 593 49.64 -31.21 -0.92
N LYS A 594 48.62 -31.91 -1.41
CA LYS A 594 48.68 -32.62 -2.70
C LYS A 594 48.83 -31.69 -3.91
N ARG A 595 48.35 -30.44 -3.85
CA ARG A 595 48.57 -29.42 -4.91
C ARG A 595 49.94 -28.73 -4.84
N LYS A 596 50.69 -28.86 -3.74
CA LYS A 596 52.02 -28.21 -3.59
C LYS A 596 53.21 -29.11 -3.94
N THR A 597 53.00 -30.43 -4.12
CA THR A 597 54.10 -31.42 -4.18
C THR A 597 54.41 -31.97 -5.57
N THR A 598 53.76 -31.49 -6.64
CA THR A 598 54.09 -31.92 -8.00
C THR A 598 54.40 -30.74 -8.91
N GLY A 599 55.66 -30.29 -8.84
CA GLY A 599 56.35 -29.70 -10.01
C GLY A 599 56.57 -28.19 -10.01
N GLN A 600 57.63 -27.76 -9.34
CA GLN A 600 58.31 -26.47 -9.54
C GLN A 600 58.93 -26.35 -10.94
N GLN A 601 58.91 -25.15 -11.54
CA GLN A 601 60.11 -24.46 -12.05
C GLN A 601 59.80 -22.97 -12.39
N LYS A 602 60.80 -22.11 -12.12
CA LYS A 602 60.93 -20.63 -12.26
C LYS A 602 60.45 -20.11 -13.65
N SER A 603 60.08 -18.85 -13.94
CA SER A 603 60.52 -17.48 -13.55
C SER A 603 59.52 -16.42 -14.10
N ASP A 604 59.51 -15.19 -13.57
CA ASP A 604 58.85 -13.96 -14.11
C ASP A 604 59.27 -13.58 -15.57
N PRO A 605 58.68 -12.60 -16.31
CA PRO A 605 57.40 -11.85 -16.19
C PRO A 605 56.62 -11.66 -17.55
N LEU A 606 55.48 -10.94 -17.51
CA LEU A 606 54.83 -10.12 -18.58
C LEU A 606 53.90 -10.77 -19.65
N TYR A 607 52.63 -10.32 -19.64
CA TYR A 607 51.60 -10.16 -20.70
C TYR A 607 51.46 -11.18 -21.85
N LYS A 608 50.32 -11.92 -21.88
CA LYS A 608 49.25 -11.82 -22.90
C LYS A 608 48.09 -12.80 -22.63
N GLU A 609 46.89 -12.38 -23.01
CA GLU A 609 45.66 -13.17 -23.04
C GLU A 609 45.81 -14.51 -23.77
N GLU A 610 45.33 -15.62 -23.17
CA GLU A 610 44.47 -16.59 -23.86
C GLU A 610 43.75 -17.56 -22.90
N ARG A 611 42.41 -17.50 -22.97
CA ARG A 611 41.42 -18.60 -22.99
C ARG A 611 41.68 -19.84 -22.11
N CYS A 612 40.90 -19.95 -21.03
CA CYS A 612 40.77 -21.18 -20.25
C CYS A 612 39.81 -22.18 -20.93
N LEU A 613 40.32 -23.37 -21.26
CA LEU A 613 39.66 -24.52 -21.89
C LEU A 613 38.59 -25.24 -21.02
N ALA A 614 38.18 -24.66 -19.89
CA ALA A 614 37.15 -25.22 -19.03
C ALA A 614 35.72 -25.00 -19.55
N SER A 615 35.50 -24.01 -20.43
CA SER A 615 34.15 -23.74 -20.96
C SER A 615 33.69 -24.77 -22.01
N THR A 616 34.61 -25.50 -22.63
CA THR A 616 34.28 -26.43 -23.73
C THR A 616 33.69 -27.73 -23.23
N SER A 617 34.17 -28.28 -22.11
CA SER A 617 33.62 -29.52 -21.52
C SER A 617 32.26 -29.30 -20.86
N PHE A 618 32.04 -28.13 -20.23
CA PHE A 618 30.74 -27.76 -19.68
C PHE A 618 29.71 -27.47 -20.79
N ARG A 619 30.10 -26.73 -21.84
CA ARG A 619 29.24 -26.51 -23.01
C ARG A 619 28.95 -27.81 -23.77
N ASN A 620 29.93 -28.71 -23.92
CA ASN A 620 29.71 -30.03 -24.54
C ASN A 620 28.84 -30.95 -23.68
N GLY A 621 28.92 -30.85 -22.36
CA GLY A 621 28.02 -31.54 -21.43
C GLY A 621 26.56 -31.09 -21.59
N ILE A 622 26.33 -29.76 -21.62
CA ILE A 622 25.01 -29.18 -21.88
C ILE A 622 24.53 -29.53 -23.29
N LYS A 623 25.41 -29.52 -24.31
CA LYS A 623 25.05 -29.92 -25.69
C LYS A 623 24.66 -31.40 -25.78
N LYS A 624 25.37 -32.31 -25.11
CA LYS A 624 25.04 -33.75 -25.04
C LYS A 624 23.72 -34.01 -24.31
N GLN A 625 23.47 -33.26 -23.23
CA GLN A 625 22.23 -33.37 -22.45
C GLN A 625 21.03 -32.83 -23.23
N ASN A 626 21.20 -31.72 -23.96
CA ASN A 626 20.15 -31.15 -24.80
C ASN A 626 19.88 -31.99 -26.06
N ILE A 627 20.90 -32.62 -26.66
CA ILE A 627 20.73 -33.58 -27.76
C ILE A 627 19.98 -34.85 -27.30
N ARG A 628 20.28 -35.37 -26.09
CA ARG A 628 19.49 -36.47 -25.50
C ARG A 628 18.02 -36.09 -25.29
N LYS A 629 17.76 -34.92 -24.71
CA LYS A 629 16.39 -34.39 -24.52
C LYS A 629 15.66 -34.13 -25.85
N LEU A 630 16.39 -33.77 -26.91
CA LEU A 630 15.83 -33.58 -28.26
C LEU A 630 15.44 -34.92 -28.90
N TYR A 631 16.28 -35.95 -28.81
CA TYR A 631 15.95 -37.30 -29.30
C TYR A 631 14.83 -37.97 -28.50
N GLU A 632 14.77 -37.74 -27.18
CA GLU A 632 13.65 -38.16 -26.32
C GLU A 632 12.34 -37.45 -26.72
N ARG A 633 12.39 -36.16 -27.08
CA ARG A 633 11.21 -35.44 -27.58
C ARG A 633 10.80 -35.84 -28.99
N GLN A 634 11.74 -36.15 -29.89
CA GLN A 634 11.44 -36.60 -31.25
C GLN A 634 10.87 -38.03 -31.28
N SER A 635 11.35 -38.91 -30.39
CA SER A 635 10.76 -40.25 -30.21
C SER A 635 9.36 -40.20 -29.58
N LEU A 636 9.10 -39.25 -28.69
CA LEU A 636 7.75 -39.00 -28.16
C LEU A 636 6.78 -38.38 -29.18
N LEU A 637 7.28 -37.71 -30.22
CA LEU A 637 6.45 -37.16 -31.31
C LEU A 637 6.16 -38.17 -32.42
N GLN A 638 7.03 -39.17 -32.65
CA GLN A 638 6.76 -40.27 -33.60
C GLN A 638 5.76 -41.31 -33.08
N ILE A 639 5.48 -41.35 -31.77
CA ILE A 639 4.48 -42.26 -31.17
C ILE A 639 3.04 -41.73 -31.37
N ASN A 640 2.87 -40.46 -31.76
CA ASN A 640 1.56 -39.83 -31.94
C ASN A 640 1.12 -39.66 -33.41
N GLU A 641 1.85 -40.22 -34.38
CA GLU A 641 1.43 -40.26 -35.80
C GLU A 641 1.13 -41.67 -36.35
N GLU A 642 1.17 -42.72 -35.51
CA GLU A 642 0.78 -44.10 -35.90
C GLU A 642 -0.35 -44.70 -35.04
N ASN A 643 -1.29 -43.89 -34.54
CA ASN A 643 -2.60 -44.37 -34.08
C ASN A 643 -3.74 -43.50 -34.58
#